data_AF-A0A6C0FRH7-F1
#
_entry.id   AF-A0A6C0FRH7-F1
#
_cell.length_a   1.000
_cell.length_b   1.000
_cell.length_c   1.000
_cell.angle_alpha   90.00
_cell.angle_beta   90.00
_cell.angle_gamma   90.00
#
_symmetry.space_group_name_H-M   'P 1'
#
loop_
_entity.id
_entity.type
_entity.pdbx_description
1 polymer ?
#
loop_
_entity_poly.entity_id
_entity_poly.type
_entity_poly.pdbx_seq_one_letter_code
_entity_poly.pdbx_strand_id
1 'polypeptide(L)'
;MTIEELEYGAPPDSGRGNGGFDRTPPQDLDAERSVLGGMMISKDAIADVIEQIKGTDFYRPAHEAIYDAILDLYGRGEPADAITVSDELTKRGDIGRIGGAPYLHTLIASVPTAANAGYYARIVRERAILRKLVEAGTRIVQLGYGTDGGDVDEIVNNAQAEVYAVTERRASEDYLPLGEIIGGTVDEIEAAGHRGEGMIGVPTGFSDLDRLTNGLHPGQMIVVAARPAIGKSTLGIDIVRSASIKHGMTSVVFSLEMSRNEITMRLLSAEARVHLQKMRTGQMGEDDWAKVAATMGKISEAPLFIDDSPNMSLMEIRAKSRRLKQRHDLKLVIIDYLQLMTSGKRVESRQQEVSEFSRALKLLAKELEVPVIAISQLNRGPEQRTDKKPQMSDLRESGCLTEDTRILRADTGAETTLGELYALGAKDVPVWALDERLQYVRRHMTHVFPTGVKPVYRLRLASGKEVTATANHPFLTYEGWTPLGELEVGSRLGVPRHVPGPEQRAAWDDRKVVMLAHLLGDGSFVKRQPVRYASVDEANLSAVSDAATAFGITPIRDDYTAARVTTLRLPAPSRLARGKRSPIAEWLDDFGLFGARSHEKFVPNAVFHLPKEQIALFLRHIWATDGSVTVNANGQGGRIYYASTSRRLVDDLSRLLLRFGISTRIRRATPKAGYRDGYTLDVSGSDDQRRFLQEIGVHGARGLQAERLLEIVRAKTGNPNVDTVPRQVWDDVRELLVENGMTHREPAAALGTQFCGSTMWKHAPSRQRLGRIAEVLGSEDLEIMAVNDLLWDEVVAIEPMGEQPVFDATVLGTHNFVANGIAVHNSIEQDADMVILLHREDAYEKESPRAGEADLIVAKHRNGPTDTITVAFQGHYSRFVDMQA
;
A
#
# COMPACT_ATOMS: atom_id res chain seq x y z
N MET A 1 -38.26 29.75 76.71
CA MET A 1 -37.47 30.92 76.29
C MET A 1 -37.29 30.84 74.80
N THR A 2 -37.31 32.00 74.15
CA THR A 2 -37.27 32.22 72.71
C THR A 2 -35.95 31.78 72.09
N ILE A 3 -36.07 31.43 70.80
CA ILE A 3 -35.10 30.73 69.96
C ILE A 3 -34.22 31.78 69.29
N GLU A 4 -33.15 32.21 69.96
CA GLU A 4 -32.12 33.01 69.28
C GLU A 4 -30.68 32.78 69.76
N GLU A 5 -30.40 31.96 70.77
CA GLU A 5 -29.03 31.81 71.24
C GLU A 5 -28.70 30.38 71.68
N LEU A 6 -27.44 30.01 71.43
CA LEU A 6 -26.71 28.80 71.86
C LEU A 6 -26.83 27.64 70.86
N GLU A 7 -25.79 26.98 70.40
CA GLU A 7 -24.32 27.03 70.49
C GLU A 7 -23.90 25.70 69.83
N TYR A 8 -22.71 25.66 69.22
CA TYR A 8 -21.83 24.48 69.12
C TYR A 8 -22.42 23.05 68.99
N GLY A 9 -22.18 22.45 67.81
CA GLY A 9 -21.45 21.17 67.70
C GLY A 9 -22.21 19.83 67.80
N ALA A 10 -22.52 19.25 66.63
CA ALA A 10 -22.56 17.81 66.23
C ALA A 10 -23.43 16.80 67.04
N PRO A 11 -23.72 15.54 66.60
CA PRO A 11 -23.64 14.81 65.31
C PRO A 11 -25.05 14.12 65.04
N PRO A 12 -25.25 12.90 64.48
CA PRO A 12 -24.50 12.06 63.55
C PRO A 12 -25.31 11.59 62.32
N ASP A 13 -24.57 10.96 61.41
CA ASP A 13 -24.96 10.05 60.34
C ASP A 13 -26.32 9.34 60.50
N SER A 14 -27.22 9.56 59.53
CA SER A 14 -28.24 8.57 59.18
C SER A 14 -28.51 8.58 57.68
N GLY A 15 -28.07 7.49 57.05
CA GLY A 15 -28.95 6.74 56.16
C GLY A 15 -29.06 7.26 54.72
N ARG A 16 -28.16 6.76 53.88
CA ARG A 16 -28.39 6.32 52.49
C ARG A 16 -29.77 6.70 51.92
N GLY A 17 -29.84 7.90 51.36
CA GLY A 17 -30.78 8.25 50.29
C GLY A 17 -30.18 7.85 48.95
N ASN A 18 -30.90 7.03 48.20
CA ASN A 18 -30.63 6.65 46.83
C ASN A 18 -30.68 7.91 45.92
N GLY A 19 -29.55 8.59 45.74
CA GLY A 19 -29.43 9.78 44.90
C GLY A 19 -28.83 9.44 43.53
N GLY A 20 -29.70 9.15 42.56
CA GLY A 20 -29.31 9.09 41.15
C GLY A 20 -28.65 10.41 40.71
N PHE A 21 -27.74 10.31 39.75
CA PHE A 21 -27.02 11.43 39.14
C PHE A 21 -27.98 12.43 38.48
N ASP A 22 -28.52 13.37 39.24
CA ASP A 22 -29.28 14.52 38.70
C ASP A 22 -28.44 15.79 38.85
N ARG A 23 -27.29 15.81 38.16
CA ARG A 23 -26.47 17.02 38.00
C ARG A 23 -26.62 17.48 36.55
N THR A 24 -27.16 18.67 36.35
CA THR A 24 -27.16 19.33 35.05
C THR A 24 -25.73 19.47 34.54
N PRO A 25 -25.44 19.14 33.26
CA PRO A 25 -24.11 19.32 32.69
C PRO A 25 -23.59 20.77 32.85
N PRO A 26 -22.27 20.98 33.02
CA PRO A 26 -21.69 22.31 33.12
C PRO A 26 -22.09 23.22 31.95
N GLN A 27 -22.68 24.36 32.27
CA GLN A 27 -23.24 25.33 31.32
C GLN A 27 -23.26 26.73 31.93
N ASP A 28 -23.28 27.76 31.09
CA ASP A 28 -23.51 29.14 31.49
C ASP A 28 -24.33 29.86 30.42
N LEU A 29 -25.65 29.85 30.61
CA LEU A 29 -26.58 30.34 29.59
C LEU A 29 -26.53 31.86 29.43
N ASP A 30 -26.15 32.60 30.48
CA ASP A 30 -26.05 34.04 30.41
C ASP A 30 -24.77 34.48 29.68
N ALA A 31 -23.68 33.73 29.85
CA ALA A 31 -22.49 33.88 29.02
C ALA A 31 -22.78 33.55 27.54
N GLU A 32 -23.47 32.45 27.24
CA GLU A 32 -23.86 32.10 25.87
C GLU A 32 -24.71 33.20 25.19
N ARG A 33 -25.70 33.74 25.92
CA ARG A 33 -26.53 34.85 25.43
C ARG A 33 -25.72 36.11 25.17
N SER A 34 -24.79 36.42 26.08
CA SER A 34 -23.91 37.59 25.98
C SER A 34 -22.92 37.47 24.81
N VAL A 35 -22.45 36.26 24.48
CA VAL A 35 -21.62 36.02 23.30
C VAL A 35 -22.40 36.28 22.02
N LEU A 36 -23.55 35.61 21.85
CA LEU A 36 -24.35 35.74 20.61
C LEU A 36 -24.88 37.16 20.41
N GLY A 37 -25.35 37.80 21.48
CA GLY A 37 -25.77 39.19 21.42
C GLY A 37 -24.60 40.11 21.10
N GLY A 38 -23.41 39.89 21.68
CA GLY A 38 -22.22 40.69 21.44
C GLY A 38 -21.77 40.60 19.98
N MET A 39 -21.79 39.39 19.40
CA MET A 39 -21.53 39.14 17.98
C MET A 39 -22.53 39.87 17.07
N MET A 40 -23.80 39.95 17.44
CA MET A 40 -24.82 40.68 16.67
C MET A 40 -24.76 42.21 16.81
N ILE A 41 -24.01 42.72 17.80
CA ILE A 41 -23.82 44.16 18.03
C ILE A 41 -22.54 44.67 17.35
N SER A 42 -21.47 43.88 17.36
CA SER A 42 -20.15 44.30 16.87
C SER A 42 -19.49 43.23 16.00
N LYS A 43 -19.00 43.65 14.83
CA LYS A 43 -18.22 42.81 13.93
C LYS A 43 -16.89 42.36 14.57
N ASP A 44 -16.24 43.21 15.36
CA ASP A 44 -14.97 42.87 16.02
C ASP A 44 -15.16 41.78 17.07
N ALA A 45 -16.32 41.76 17.73
CA ALA A 45 -16.69 40.70 18.67
C ALA A 45 -16.83 39.33 17.99
N ILE A 46 -17.21 39.29 16.70
CA ILE A 46 -17.26 38.04 15.93
C ILE A 46 -15.86 37.45 15.77
N ALA A 47 -14.87 38.27 15.43
CA ALA A 47 -13.48 37.83 15.27
C ALA A 47 -12.91 37.26 16.60
N ASP A 48 -13.10 37.98 17.71
CA ASP A 48 -12.61 37.56 19.03
C ASP A 48 -13.24 36.25 19.54
N VAL A 49 -14.48 35.96 19.14
CA VAL A 49 -15.22 34.77 19.57
C VAL A 49 -14.86 33.55 18.72
N ILE A 50 -14.69 33.72 17.40
CA ILE A 50 -14.30 32.64 16.46
C ILE A 50 -12.98 31.97 16.88
N GLU A 51 -12.04 32.76 17.40
CA GLU A 51 -10.76 32.23 17.89
C GLU A 51 -10.93 31.32 19.11
N GLN A 52 -12.00 31.49 19.88
CA GLN A 52 -12.14 30.89 21.21
C GLN A 52 -13.09 29.69 21.28
N ILE A 53 -14.19 29.69 20.53
CA ILE A 53 -15.24 28.64 20.63
C ILE A 53 -15.75 28.16 19.26
N LYS A 54 -16.41 27.00 19.22
CA LYS A 54 -17.14 26.43 18.07
C LYS A 54 -18.64 26.31 18.40
N GLY A 55 -19.49 26.08 17.40
CA GLY A 55 -20.94 25.88 17.59
C GLY A 55 -21.27 24.80 18.62
N THR A 56 -20.55 23.68 18.59
CA THR A 56 -20.70 22.56 19.53
C THR A 56 -20.28 22.86 20.98
N ASP A 57 -19.65 24.00 21.25
CA ASP A 57 -19.32 24.43 22.61
C ASP A 57 -20.52 25.04 23.33
N PHE A 58 -21.56 25.50 22.60
CA PHE A 58 -22.81 25.94 23.20
C PHE A 58 -23.57 24.75 23.81
N TYR A 59 -24.14 24.94 25.00
CA TYR A 59 -24.99 23.92 25.62
C TYR A 59 -26.36 23.84 24.95
N ARG A 60 -26.92 24.98 24.52
CA ARG A 60 -28.22 25.01 23.85
C ARG A 60 -28.05 24.83 22.33
N PRO A 61 -28.70 23.83 21.72
CA PRO A 61 -28.71 23.69 20.25
C PRO A 61 -29.26 24.93 19.53
N ALA A 62 -30.19 25.66 20.17
CA ALA A 62 -30.68 26.93 19.64
C ALA A 62 -29.58 28.00 19.55
N HIS A 63 -28.62 28.01 20.48
CA HIS A 63 -27.51 28.96 20.48
C HIS A 63 -26.44 28.57 19.46
N GLU A 64 -26.17 27.27 19.30
CA GLU A 64 -25.34 26.72 18.22
C GLU A 64 -25.87 27.14 16.84
N ALA A 65 -27.17 26.94 16.58
CA ALA A 65 -27.78 27.33 15.30
C ALA A 65 -27.68 28.84 15.00
N ILE A 66 -27.81 29.69 16.03
CA ILE A 66 -27.64 31.14 15.90
C ILE A 66 -26.17 31.47 15.62
N TYR A 67 -25.23 30.83 16.32
CA TYR A 67 -23.79 31.01 16.10
C TYR A 67 -23.40 30.67 14.67
N ASP A 68 -23.83 29.52 14.14
CA ASP A 68 -23.51 29.09 12.79
C ASP A 68 -24.10 30.04 11.74
N ALA A 69 -25.33 30.53 11.95
CA ALA A 69 -25.92 31.54 11.06
C ALA A 69 -25.14 32.88 11.06
N ILE A 70 -24.62 33.30 12.22
CA ILE A 70 -23.75 34.49 12.34
C ILE A 70 -22.44 34.26 11.58
N LEU A 71 -21.81 33.08 11.73
CA LEU A 71 -20.56 32.75 11.04
C LEU A 71 -20.72 32.70 9.53
N ASP A 72 -21.81 32.13 9.02
CA ASP A 72 -22.04 32.04 7.58
C ASP A 72 -22.32 33.40 6.94
N LEU A 73 -23.01 34.31 7.64
CA LEU A 73 -23.16 35.70 7.21
C LEU A 73 -21.80 36.42 7.21
N TYR A 74 -21.02 36.25 8.29
CA TYR A 74 -19.69 36.84 8.41
C TYR A 74 -18.72 36.34 7.34
N GLY A 75 -18.72 35.04 7.03
CA GLY A 75 -17.89 34.43 5.98
C GLY A 75 -18.25 34.89 4.57
N ARG A 76 -19.50 35.27 4.32
CA ARG A 76 -19.95 35.91 3.07
C ARG A 76 -19.66 37.42 3.03
N GLY A 77 -19.11 37.99 4.10
CA GLY A 77 -18.87 39.42 4.23
C GLY A 77 -20.14 40.24 4.46
N GLU A 78 -21.26 39.61 4.81
CA GLU A 78 -22.53 40.25 5.12
C GLU A 78 -22.58 40.67 6.59
N PRO A 79 -23.26 41.77 6.96
CA PRO A 79 -23.43 42.16 8.35
C PRO A 79 -24.31 41.12 9.07
N ALA A 80 -23.86 40.62 10.22
CA ALA A 80 -24.60 39.68 11.06
C ALA A 80 -25.31 40.43 12.21
N ASP A 81 -26.45 41.07 11.92
CA ASP A 81 -27.31 41.71 12.91
C ASP A 81 -28.60 40.89 13.13
N ALA A 82 -29.45 41.28 14.09
CA ALA A 82 -30.67 40.51 14.38
C ALA A 82 -31.62 40.36 13.17
N ILE A 83 -31.59 41.27 12.20
CA ILE A 83 -32.47 41.20 11.02
C ILE A 83 -31.89 40.20 10.03
N THR A 84 -30.60 40.32 9.69
CA THR A 84 -29.95 39.42 8.72
C THR A 84 -29.82 38.00 9.25
N VAL A 85 -29.52 37.83 10.54
CA VAL A 85 -29.50 36.52 11.21
C VAL A 85 -30.91 35.91 11.23
N SER A 86 -31.96 36.71 11.45
CA SER A 86 -33.34 36.21 11.39
C SER A 86 -33.73 35.74 9.98
N ASP A 87 -33.34 36.47 8.93
CA ASP A 87 -33.60 36.08 7.54
C ASP A 87 -32.86 34.80 7.18
N GLU A 88 -31.58 34.69 7.55
CA GLU A 88 -30.76 33.49 7.32
C GLU A 88 -31.34 32.26 8.05
N LEU A 89 -31.72 32.38 9.32
CA LEU A 89 -32.36 31.29 10.07
C LEU A 89 -33.74 30.92 9.52
N THR A 90 -34.44 31.86 8.90
CA THR A 90 -35.73 31.59 8.23
C THR A 90 -35.52 30.79 6.94
N LYS A 91 -34.51 31.16 6.14
CA LYS A 91 -34.14 30.41 4.92
C LYS A 91 -33.71 28.96 5.23
N ARG A 92 -33.05 28.75 6.38
CA ARG A 92 -32.66 27.41 6.87
C ARG A 92 -33.81 26.60 7.47
N GLY A 93 -34.92 27.24 7.81
CA GLY A 93 -36.04 26.60 8.50
C GLY A 93 -35.83 26.42 10.01
N ASP A 94 -34.79 27.02 10.60
CA ASP A 94 -34.44 26.87 12.02
C ASP A 94 -35.00 28.00 12.91
N ILE A 95 -35.57 29.06 12.33
CA ILE A 95 -36.12 30.21 13.08
C ILE A 95 -37.16 29.81 14.16
N GLY A 96 -37.96 28.76 13.88
CA GLY A 96 -38.92 28.23 14.85
C GLY A 96 -38.26 27.51 16.04
N ARG A 97 -37.10 26.88 15.81
CA ARG A 97 -36.36 26.11 16.83
C ARG A 97 -35.63 27.00 17.83
N ILE A 98 -35.28 28.22 17.42
CA ILE A 98 -34.58 29.18 18.28
C ILE A 98 -35.50 30.08 19.11
N GLY A 99 -36.83 29.93 19.01
CA GLY A 99 -37.81 30.76 19.71
C GLY A 99 -38.30 32.00 18.92
N GLY A 100 -38.02 32.04 17.61
CA GLY A 100 -38.46 33.10 16.71
C GLY A 100 -37.60 34.37 16.74
N ALA A 101 -37.86 35.28 15.81
CA ALA A 101 -37.15 36.57 15.71
C ALA A 101 -37.08 37.40 17.02
N PRO A 102 -38.11 37.41 17.90
CA PRO A 102 -38.02 38.14 19.17
C PRO A 102 -36.90 37.66 20.10
N TYR A 103 -36.48 36.38 19.99
CA TYR A 103 -35.40 35.85 20.82
C TYR A 103 -34.05 36.50 20.48
N LEU A 104 -33.77 36.79 19.20
CA LEU A 104 -32.54 37.46 18.78
C LEU A 104 -32.41 38.87 19.39
N HIS A 105 -33.50 39.61 19.45
CA HIS A 105 -33.53 40.91 20.14
C HIS A 105 -33.32 40.80 21.64
N THR A 106 -33.79 39.69 22.25
CA THR A 106 -33.54 39.39 23.66
C THR A 106 -32.05 39.12 23.91
N LEU A 107 -31.37 38.41 23.01
CA LEU A 107 -29.92 38.18 23.08
C LEU A 107 -29.16 39.51 23.04
N ILE A 108 -29.50 40.40 22.11
CA ILE A 108 -28.88 41.74 22.02
C ILE A 108 -29.11 42.54 23.31
N ALA A 109 -30.33 42.53 23.84
CA ALA A 109 -30.66 43.28 25.07
C ALA A 109 -29.97 42.73 26.33
N SER A 110 -29.54 41.47 26.31
CA SER A 110 -28.87 40.83 27.44
C SER A 110 -27.38 41.17 27.57
N VAL A 111 -26.78 41.81 26.55
CA VAL A 111 -25.35 42.08 26.48
C VAL A 111 -25.01 43.37 27.25
N PRO A 112 -24.17 43.30 28.30
CA PRO A 112 -23.76 44.50 29.02
C PRO A 112 -22.83 45.39 28.18
N THR A 113 -21.90 44.80 27.43
CA THR A 113 -20.97 45.49 26.52
C THR A 113 -20.42 44.52 25.48
N ALA A 114 -20.49 44.86 24.19
CA ALA A 114 -20.03 44.00 23.10
C ALA A 114 -18.50 43.71 23.14
N ALA A 115 -17.71 44.65 23.68
CA ALA A 115 -16.26 44.48 23.85
C ALA A 115 -15.87 43.31 24.78
N ASN A 116 -16.79 42.83 25.61
CA ASN A 116 -16.52 41.70 26.52
C ASN A 116 -16.93 40.34 25.93
N ALA A 117 -17.37 40.29 24.67
CA ALA A 117 -17.79 39.03 24.03
C ALA A 117 -16.69 37.95 24.09
N GLY A 118 -15.42 38.33 23.86
CA GLY A 118 -14.28 37.42 24.00
C GLY A 118 -14.07 36.90 25.43
N TYR A 119 -14.43 37.67 26.46
CA TYR A 119 -14.38 37.19 27.86
C TYR A 119 -15.50 36.17 28.14
N TYR A 120 -16.72 36.43 27.69
CA TYR A 120 -17.84 35.50 27.84
C TYR A 120 -17.63 34.21 27.02
N ALA A 121 -17.00 34.31 25.84
CA ALA A 121 -16.63 33.14 25.04
C ALA A 121 -15.68 32.21 25.79
N ARG A 122 -14.76 32.76 26.57
CA ARG A 122 -13.89 31.95 27.45
C ARG A 122 -14.69 31.20 28.51
N ILE A 123 -15.70 31.82 29.10
CA ILE A 123 -16.59 31.15 30.06
C ILE A 123 -17.34 30.00 29.38
N VAL A 124 -17.93 30.23 28.21
CA VAL A 124 -18.61 29.18 27.43
C VAL A 124 -17.65 28.03 27.11
N ARG A 125 -16.42 28.34 26.68
CA ARG A 125 -15.36 27.35 26.43
C ARG A 125 -15.03 26.53 27.68
N GLU A 126 -14.82 27.17 28.83
CA GLU A 126 -14.52 26.48 30.08
C GLU A 126 -15.65 25.52 30.46
N ARG A 127 -16.92 25.94 30.32
CA ARG A 127 -18.08 25.06 30.55
C ARG A 127 -18.15 23.92 29.54
N ALA A 128 -17.84 24.16 28.27
CA ALA A 128 -17.79 23.12 27.24
C ALA A 128 -16.69 22.07 27.52
N ILE A 129 -15.50 22.49 27.96
CA ILE A 129 -14.42 21.58 28.37
C ILE A 129 -14.87 20.74 29.57
N LEU A 130 -15.46 21.37 30.58
CA LEU A 130 -15.99 20.64 31.74
C LEU A 130 -17.10 19.65 31.35
N ARG A 131 -17.96 20.01 30.39
CA ARG A 131 -19.00 19.13 29.86
C ARG A 131 -18.42 17.94 29.09
N LYS A 132 -17.46 18.18 28.18
CA LYS A 132 -16.72 17.14 27.46
C LYS A 132 -15.98 16.20 28.42
N LEU A 133 -15.43 16.72 29.51
CA LEU A 133 -14.81 15.91 30.57
C LEU A 133 -15.83 15.00 31.28
N VAL A 134 -17.03 15.50 31.57
CA VAL A 134 -18.12 14.69 32.16
C VAL A 134 -18.56 13.59 31.20
N GLU A 135 -18.68 13.90 29.91
CA GLU A 135 -19.03 12.92 28.88
C GLU A 135 -17.95 11.85 28.70
N ALA A 136 -16.68 12.25 28.60
CA ALA A 136 -15.55 11.33 28.55
C ALA A 136 -15.50 10.45 29.80
N GLY A 137 -15.69 11.02 30.99
CA GLY A 137 -15.78 10.25 32.24
C GLY A 137 -16.93 9.24 32.22
N THR A 138 -18.08 9.59 31.65
CA THR A 138 -19.23 8.69 31.51
C THR A 138 -18.93 7.54 30.54
N ARG A 139 -18.27 7.82 29.40
CA ARG A 139 -17.83 6.79 28.45
C ARG A 139 -16.78 5.88 29.05
N ILE A 140 -15.83 6.40 29.82
CA ILE A 140 -14.80 5.60 30.53
C ILE A 140 -15.46 4.68 31.56
N VAL A 141 -16.46 5.18 32.30
CA VAL A 141 -17.24 4.34 33.22
C VAL A 141 -17.98 3.25 32.46
N GLN A 142 -18.59 3.55 31.31
CA GLN A 142 -19.24 2.55 30.46
C GLN A 142 -18.25 1.50 29.93
N LEU A 143 -17.05 1.91 29.49
CA LEU A 143 -15.97 1.02 29.08
C LEU A 143 -15.57 0.06 30.21
N GLY A 144 -15.52 0.54 31.46
CA GLY A 144 -15.19 -0.28 32.63
C GLY A 144 -16.27 -1.28 33.06
N TYR A 145 -17.53 -1.09 32.62
CA TYR A 145 -18.65 -2.01 32.87
C TYR A 145 -19.04 -2.85 31.65
N GLY A 146 -18.47 -2.57 30.47
CA GLY A 146 -18.67 -3.38 29.27
C GLY A 146 -18.14 -4.80 29.49
N THR A 147 -19.01 -5.80 29.39
CA THR A 147 -18.67 -7.23 29.50
C THR A 147 -18.10 -7.82 28.20
N ASP A 148 -17.48 -6.98 27.36
CA ASP A 148 -16.82 -7.39 26.13
C ASP A 148 -15.34 -7.62 26.44
N GLY A 149 -14.87 -8.84 26.21
CA GLY A 149 -13.51 -9.32 26.56
C GLY A 149 -12.39 -8.72 25.72
N GLY A 150 -12.38 -7.41 25.50
CA GLY A 150 -11.25 -6.69 24.94
C GLY A 150 -10.03 -6.79 25.87
N ASP A 151 -8.84 -6.69 25.28
CA ASP A 151 -7.60 -6.60 26.03
C ASP A 151 -7.70 -5.43 27.04
N VAL A 152 -7.27 -5.65 28.28
CA VAL A 152 -7.23 -4.61 29.31
C VAL A 152 -6.42 -3.42 28.80
N ASP A 153 -5.39 -3.67 27.99
CA ASP A 153 -4.58 -2.62 27.36
C ASP A 153 -5.38 -1.81 26.33
N GLU A 154 -6.30 -2.43 25.58
CA GLU A 154 -7.18 -1.73 24.63
C GLU A 154 -8.23 -0.88 25.36
N ILE A 155 -8.83 -1.39 26.43
CA ILE A 155 -9.77 -0.62 27.27
C ILE A 155 -9.06 0.58 27.89
N VAL A 156 -7.83 0.40 28.39
CA VAL A 156 -7.00 1.49 28.92
C VAL A 156 -6.63 2.49 27.82
N ASN A 157 -6.30 2.03 26.61
CA ASN A 157 -5.99 2.90 25.46
C ASN A 157 -7.21 3.72 25.03
N ASN A 158 -8.39 3.11 24.93
CA ASN A 158 -9.64 3.80 24.60
C ASN A 158 -10.00 4.82 25.69
N ALA A 159 -9.81 4.47 26.96
CA ALA A 159 -9.99 5.41 28.06
C ALA A 159 -8.98 6.58 28.00
N GLN A 160 -7.72 6.32 27.64
CA GLN A 160 -6.71 7.37 27.44
C GLN A 160 -7.06 8.29 26.26
N ALA A 161 -7.53 7.73 25.14
CA ALA A 161 -7.96 8.49 23.98
C ALA A 161 -9.15 9.43 24.30
N GLU A 162 -10.12 8.93 25.08
CA GLU A 162 -11.26 9.72 25.54
C GLU A 162 -10.86 10.90 26.43
N VAL A 163 -9.91 10.69 27.36
CA VAL A 163 -9.36 11.80 28.18
C VAL A 163 -8.57 12.78 27.31
N TYR A 164 -7.84 12.27 26.32
CA TYR A 164 -6.99 13.09 25.45
C TYR A 164 -7.80 14.01 24.53
N ALA A 165 -8.92 13.51 23.98
CA ALA A 165 -9.84 14.29 23.14
C ALA A 165 -10.39 15.54 23.86
N VAL A 166 -10.45 15.53 25.20
CA VAL A 166 -10.87 16.69 26.01
C VAL A 166 -9.78 17.77 26.07
N THR A 167 -8.50 17.41 25.85
CA THR A 167 -7.33 18.28 25.99
C THR A 167 -6.78 18.87 24.70
N GLU A 168 -7.23 18.40 23.53
CA GLU A 168 -6.64 18.81 22.26
C GLU A 168 -6.94 20.29 21.94
N ARG A 169 -5.88 21.10 21.88
CA ARG A 169 -5.89 22.43 21.27
C ARG A 169 -5.76 22.25 19.75
N ARG A 170 -6.49 23.07 18.98
CA ARG A 170 -6.51 23.09 17.51
C ARG A 170 -5.14 22.79 16.88
N ALA A 171 -5.06 21.72 16.10
CA ALA A 171 -4.46 21.81 14.77
C ALA A 171 -5.56 22.35 13.84
N SER A 172 -5.30 23.50 13.22
CA SER A 172 -6.15 24.11 12.19
C SER A 172 -6.13 23.28 10.90
N GLU A 173 -7.11 23.53 10.03
CA GLU A 173 -7.40 22.83 8.76
C GLU A 173 -6.18 22.44 7.91
N ASP A 174 -6.27 21.28 7.26
CA ASP A 174 -5.22 20.58 6.49
C ASP A 174 -4.70 21.31 5.23
N TYR A 175 -5.17 22.52 4.92
CA TYR A 175 -4.73 23.28 3.76
C TYR A 175 -4.78 24.79 4.02
N LEU A 176 -3.66 25.46 3.77
CA LEU A 176 -3.53 26.92 3.85
C LEU A 176 -3.37 27.50 2.42
N PRO A 177 -3.95 28.67 2.12
CA PRO A 177 -3.67 29.39 0.88
C PRO A 177 -2.17 29.67 0.75
N LEU A 178 -1.58 29.44 -0.43
CA LEU A 178 -0.14 29.64 -0.66
C LEU A 178 0.35 31.05 -0.24
N GLY A 179 -0.49 32.07 -0.43
CA GLY A 179 -0.17 33.45 -0.02
C GLY A 179 0.08 33.64 1.48
N GLU A 180 -0.54 32.82 2.33
CA GLU A 180 -0.37 32.84 3.79
C GLU A 180 0.89 32.06 4.23
N ILE A 181 1.33 31.08 3.43
CA ILE A 181 2.53 30.28 3.69
C ILE A 181 3.80 31.01 3.22
N ILE A 182 3.72 31.73 2.08
CA ILE A 182 4.88 32.41 1.47
C ILE A 182 5.55 33.38 2.43
N GLY A 183 4.78 34.14 3.22
CA GLY A 183 5.33 35.10 4.18
C GLY A 183 6.27 34.43 5.18
N GLY A 184 5.80 33.37 5.85
CA GLY A 184 6.62 32.61 6.80
C GLY A 184 7.83 31.93 6.15
N THR A 185 7.69 31.42 4.92
CA THR A 185 8.83 30.82 4.20
C THR A 185 9.89 31.85 3.83
N VAL A 186 9.51 33.07 3.44
CA VAL A 186 10.46 34.15 3.14
C VAL A 186 11.17 34.61 4.40
N ASP A 187 10.44 34.76 5.52
CA ASP A 187 11.03 35.11 6.83
C ASP A 187 12.06 34.04 7.29
N GLU A 188 11.77 32.75 7.06
CA GLU A 188 12.70 31.66 7.33
C GLU A 188 13.96 31.72 6.45
N ILE A 189 13.81 32.04 5.15
CA ILE A 189 14.93 32.20 4.21
C ILE A 189 15.79 33.41 4.59
N GLU A 190 15.19 34.54 4.97
CA GLU A 190 15.92 35.72 5.43
C GLU A 190 16.63 35.46 6.77
N ALA A 191 15.98 34.75 7.69
CA ALA A 191 16.59 34.32 8.95
C ALA A 191 17.75 33.32 8.76
N ALA A 192 17.74 32.54 7.67
CA ALA A 192 18.85 31.69 7.26
C ALA A 192 20.00 32.50 6.62
N GLY A 193 19.68 33.53 5.84
CA GLY A 193 20.68 34.43 5.22
C GLY A 193 21.42 35.34 6.21
N HIS A 194 20.78 35.71 7.33
CA HIS A 194 21.37 36.58 8.36
C HIS A 194 22.18 35.84 9.44
N ARG A 195 22.03 34.52 9.56
CA ARG A 195 22.86 33.68 10.44
C ARG A 195 24.16 33.29 9.73
N GLY A 196 25.17 34.15 9.82
CA GLY A 196 26.53 33.80 9.40
C GLY A 196 26.96 32.46 10.02
N GLU A 197 27.28 31.48 9.16
CA GLU A 197 27.74 30.12 9.52
C GLU A 197 26.80 29.29 10.41
N GLY A 198 25.51 29.60 10.50
CA GLY A 198 24.54 28.85 11.30
C GLY A 198 23.85 27.74 10.50
N MET A 199 24.20 26.47 10.75
CA MET A 199 23.51 25.31 10.19
C MET A 199 22.02 25.28 10.59
N ILE A 200 21.13 24.96 9.65
CA ILE A 200 19.66 24.96 9.89
C ILE A 200 19.22 23.65 10.57
N GLY A 201 19.71 22.51 10.09
CA GLY A 201 19.38 21.19 10.63
C GLY A 201 20.25 20.78 11.82
N VAL A 202 19.98 19.58 12.36
CA VAL A 202 20.78 18.97 13.42
C VAL A 202 22.17 18.60 12.86
N PRO A 203 23.27 19.08 13.45
CA PRO A 203 24.62 18.85 12.94
C PRO A 203 25.08 17.40 13.15
N THR A 204 25.54 16.77 12.07
CA THR A 204 26.07 15.39 12.08
C THR A 204 27.44 15.31 12.76
N GLY A 205 28.19 16.43 12.75
CA GLY A 205 29.55 16.48 13.29
C GLY A 205 30.63 16.09 12.29
N PHE A 206 30.24 15.97 11.02
CA PHE A 206 31.13 15.75 9.88
C PHE A 206 30.96 16.91 8.90
N SER A 207 31.97 17.75 8.76
CA SER A 207 31.87 19.04 8.05
C SER A 207 31.44 18.91 6.59
N ASP A 208 31.91 17.87 5.88
CA ASP A 208 31.53 17.64 4.49
C ASP A 208 30.11 17.06 4.35
N LEU A 209 29.67 16.21 5.29
CA LEU A 209 28.27 15.74 5.32
C LEU A 209 27.30 16.86 5.65
N ASP A 210 27.68 17.70 6.61
CA ASP A 210 26.91 18.87 7.00
C ASP A 210 26.88 19.92 5.89
N ARG A 211 27.94 20.08 5.09
CA ARG A 211 27.93 20.92 3.89
C ARG A 211 27.01 20.38 2.81
N LEU A 212 26.95 19.06 2.63
CA LEU A 212 26.08 18.41 1.65
C LEU A 212 24.59 18.48 2.03
N THR A 213 24.29 18.37 3.33
CA THR A 213 22.92 18.22 3.85
C THR A 213 22.35 19.48 4.49
N ASN A 214 23.21 20.43 4.87
CA ASN A 214 22.90 21.56 5.75
C ASN A 214 22.34 21.11 7.12
N GLY A 215 22.87 19.99 7.62
CA GLY A 215 22.36 19.28 8.80
C GLY A 215 21.14 18.41 8.50
N LEU A 216 20.68 17.66 9.50
CA LEU A 216 19.51 16.78 9.41
C LEU A 216 18.24 17.57 9.72
N HIS A 217 17.27 17.57 8.81
CA HIS A 217 16.09 18.43 8.92
C HIS A 217 14.92 17.76 9.66
N PRO A 218 14.10 18.55 10.38
CA PRO A 218 12.81 18.12 10.91
C PRO A 218 11.95 17.36 9.90
N GLY A 219 11.26 16.30 10.33
CA GLY A 219 10.36 15.53 9.45
C GLY A 219 11.05 14.51 8.54
N GLN A 220 12.38 14.45 8.52
CA GLN A 220 13.13 13.50 7.71
C GLN A 220 13.27 12.13 8.39
N MET A 221 13.10 11.08 7.61
CA MET A 221 13.53 9.72 7.92
C MET A 221 14.85 9.44 7.20
N ILE A 222 15.90 9.17 7.97
CA ILE A 222 17.24 8.88 7.48
C ILE A 222 17.54 7.41 7.78
N VAL A 223 17.97 6.65 6.77
CA VAL A 223 18.43 5.27 6.95
C VAL A 223 19.94 5.22 6.88
N VAL A 224 20.57 4.69 7.92
CA VAL A 224 22.01 4.42 7.94
C VAL A 224 22.20 2.91 7.86
N ALA A 225 22.91 2.43 6.85
CA ALA A 225 23.08 0.99 6.67
C ALA A 225 24.52 0.58 6.36
N ALA A 226 24.93 -0.53 6.97
CA ALA A 226 26.26 -1.11 6.79
C ALA A 226 26.21 -2.64 6.95
N ARG A 227 27.28 -3.33 6.53
CA ARG A 227 27.49 -4.72 6.93
C ARG A 227 27.81 -4.82 8.43
N PRO A 228 27.64 -6.00 9.05
CA PRO A 228 28.08 -6.24 10.43
C PRO A 228 29.53 -5.84 10.65
N ALA A 229 29.83 -5.32 11.84
CA ALA A 229 31.17 -4.90 12.28
C ALA A 229 31.83 -3.72 11.51
N ILE A 230 31.16 -3.10 10.54
CA ILE A 230 31.71 -1.92 9.83
C ILE A 230 31.70 -0.66 10.72
N GLY A 231 30.70 -0.51 11.60
CA GLY A 231 30.60 0.62 12.52
C GLY A 231 29.26 1.38 12.48
N LYS A 232 28.16 0.74 12.04
CA LYS A 232 26.82 1.34 11.93
C LYS A 232 26.38 2.07 13.21
N SER A 233 26.47 1.40 14.36
CA SER A 233 26.10 1.95 15.67
C SER A 233 27.05 3.05 16.12
N THR A 234 28.34 2.90 15.83
CA THR A 234 29.36 3.92 16.12
C THR A 234 29.05 5.23 15.41
N LEU A 235 28.66 5.17 14.12
CA LEU A 235 28.29 6.36 13.36
C LEU A 235 27.05 7.06 13.96
N GLY A 236 26.02 6.31 14.34
CA GLY A 236 24.85 6.86 15.03
C GLY A 236 25.21 7.54 16.35
N ILE A 237 26.08 6.91 17.16
CA ILE A 237 26.57 7.48 18.42
C ILE A 237 27.38 8.77 18.19
N ASP A 238 28.20 8.85 17.13
CA ASP A 238 28.94 10.07 16.79
C ASP A 238 28.01 11.25 16.43
N ILE A 239 26.94 10.98 15.67
CA ILE A 239 25.93 12.00 15.33
C ILE A 239 25.22 12.49 16.59
N VAL A 240 24.83 11.59 17.48
CA VAL A 240 24.24 11.94 18.78
C VAL A 240 25.20 12.72 19.67
N ARG A 241 26.48 12.34 19.70
CA ARG A 241 27.53 13.07 20.43
C ARG A 241 27.67 14.49 19.90
N SER A 242 27.63 14.67 18.58
CA SER A 242 27.59 16.00 17.96
C SER A 242 26.37 16.79 18.44
N ALA A 243 25.17 16.26 18.22
CA ALA A 243 23.92 16.94 18.55
C ALA A 243 23.83 17.33 20.04
N SER A 244 24.01 16.37 20.97
CA SER A 244 23.75 16.61 22.40
C SER A 244 24.95 17.14 23.17
N ILE A 245 26.15 16.60 22.97
CA ILE A 245 27.32 16.98 23.79
C ILE A 245 27.97 18.26 23.26
N LYS A 246 28.08 18.42 21.93
CA LYS A 246 28.71 19.61 21.34
C LYS A 246 27.73 20.77 21.15
N HIS A 247 26.50 20.48 20.75
CA HIS A 247 25.52 21.49 20.36
C HIS A 247 24.33 21.63 21.34
N GLY A 248 24.29 20.86 22.42
CA GLY A 248 23.25 20.98 23.46
C GLY A 248 21.84 20.66 22.98
N MET A 249 21.69 19.96 21.85
CA MET A 249 20.38 19.59 21.30
C MET A 249 19.91 18.28 21.91
N THR A 250 18.65 18.26 22.36
CA THR A 250 18.06 17.08 22.98
C THR A 250 17.96 15.91 22.00
N SER A 251 18.54 14.75 22.34
CA SER A 251 18.44 13.54 21.51
C SER A 251 18.13 12.30 22.32
N VAL A 252 17.58 11.28 21.66
CA VAL A 252 17.31 9.97 22.25
C VAL A 252 17.84 8.85 21.38
N VAL A 253 18.45 7.84 22.02
CA VAL A 253 18.88 6.59 21.39
C VAL A 253 18.03 5.45 21.93
N PHE A 254 17.26 4.82 21.05
CA PHE A 254 16.60 3.54 21.30
C PHE A 254 17.52 2.43 20.82
N SER A 255 18.09 1.66 21.75
CA SER A 255 19.04 0.60 21.46
C SER A 255 18.46 -0.77 21.79
N LEU A 256 18.26 -1.58 20.77
CA LEU A 256 17.73 -2.94 20.82
C LEU A 256 18.84 -4.00 20.83
N GLU A 257 20.06 -3.65 20.40
CA GLU A 257 21.21 -4.57 20.33
C GLU A 257 22.21 -4.34 21.48
N MET A 258 22.51 -3.07 21.79
CA MET A 258 23.53 -2.70 22.77
C MET A 258 22.94 -2.24 24.10
N SER A 259 23.57 -2.60 25.22
CA SER A 259 23.19 -2.09 26.54
C SER A 259 23.55 -0.62 26.74
N ARG A 260 22.83 0.08 27.62
CA ARG A 260 23.15 1.47 28.03
C ARG A 260 24.59 1.64 28.49
N ASN A 261 25.14 0.64 29.18
CA ASN A 261 26.52 0.67 29.67
C ASN A 261 27.52 0.61 28.53
N GLU A 262 27.24 -0.19 27.50
CA GLU A 262 28.10 -0.27 26.31
C GLU A 262 28.10 1.04 25.52
N ILE A 263 26.93 1.63 25.32
CA ILE A 263 26.80 2.94 24.65
C ILE A 263 27.55 4.02 25.44
N THR A 264 27.37 4.06 26.76
CA THR A 264 28.04 5.03 27.65
C THR A 264 29.56 4.87 27.61
N MET A 265 30.07 3.64 27.66
CA MET A 265 31.51 3.38 27.53
C MET A 265 32.06 3.87 26.19
N ARG A 266 31.32 3.68 25.08
CA ARG A 266 31.73 4.17 23.76
C ARG A 266 31.70 5.70 23.68
N LEU A 267 30.68 6.35 24.22
CA LEU A 267 30.61 7.81 24.32
C LEU A 267 31.81 8.37 25.09
N LEU A 268 32.12 7.80 26.27
CA LEU A 268 33.27 8.19 27.08
C LEU A 268 34.59 7.96 26.36
N SER A 269 34.79 6.80 25.76
CA SER A 269 35.99 6.47 24.99
C SER A 269 36.24 7.49 23.87
N ALA A 270 35.17 7.82 23.16
CA ALA A 270 35.22 8.66 21.97
C ALA A 270 35.42 10.15 22.30
N GLU A 271 34.79 10.65 23.37
CA GLU A 271 34.91 12.03 23.85
C GLU A 271 36.22 12.26 24.62
N ALA A 272 36.60 11.34 25.53
CA ALA A 272 37.83 11.44 26.32
C ALA A 272 39.10 11.05 25.54
N ARG A 273 38.96 10.44 24.35
CA ARG A 273 40.06 9.87 23.56
C ARG A 273 40.89 8.86 24.35
N VAL A 274 40.18 7.98 25.06
CA VAL A 274 40.76 6.87 25.83
C VAL A 274 40.38 5.56 25.16
N HIS A 275 41.34 4.66 25.03
CA HIS A 275 41.17 3.42 24.28
C HIS A 275 40.05 2.56 24.90
N LEU A 276 39.04 2.18 24.11
CA LEU A 276 37.84 1.46 24.58
C LEU A 276 38.20 0.14 25.29
N GLN A 277 39.18 -0.60 24.75
CA GLN A 277 39.65 -1.83 25.38
C GLN A 277 40.19 -1.62 26.81
N LYS A 278 40.89 -0.51 27.09
CA LYS A 278 41.38 -0.20 28.44
C LYS A 278 40.23 0.04 29.42
N MET A 279 39.18 0.72 28.96
CA MET A 279 37.96 0.92 29.75
C MET A 279 37.25 -0.40 30.03
N ARG A 280 37.16 -1.30 29.03
CA ARG A 280 36.53 -2.62 29.19
C ARG A 280 37.31 -3.56 30.11
N THR A 281 38.65 -3.54 30.06
CA THR A 281 39.49 -4.40 30.90
C THR A 281 39.80 -3.81 32.26
N GLY A 282 39.42 -2.55 32.52
CA GLY A 282 39.74 -1.81 33.74
C GLY A 282 41.21 -1.41 33.86
N GLN A 283 42.02 -1.58 32.81
CA GLN A 283 43.45 -1.25 32.79
C GLN A 283 43.69 0.22 32.43
N MET A 284 43.02 1.12 33.14
CA MET A 284 43.17 2.57 32.96
C MET A 284 44.28 3.12 33.85
N GLY A 285 45.25 3.81 33.23
CA GLY A 285 46.27 4.57 33.97
C GLY A 285 45.72 5.87 34.55
N GLU A 286 46.50 6.55 35.39
CA GLU A 286 46.09 7.83 36.01
C GLU A 286 45.72 8.90 34.96
N ASP A 287 46.49 9.00 33.87
CA ASP A 287 46.21 9.91 32.76
C ASP A 287 44.88 9.61 32.04
N ASP A 288 44.56 8.32 31.88
CA ASP A 288 43.30 7.89 31.24
C ASP A 288 42.11 8.25 32.15
N TRP A 289 42.25 8.07 33.47
CA TRP A 289 41.25 8.49 34.45
C TRP A 289 41.06 10.01 34.48
N ALA A 290 42.16 10.78 34.41
CA ALA A 290 42.10 12.24 34.36
C ALA A 290 41.34 12.74 33.12
N LYS A 291 41.58 12.13 31.95
CA LYS A 291 40.84 12.46 30.70
C LYS A 291 39.36 12.16 30.81
N VAL A 292 38.99 11.01 31.37
CA VAL A 292 37.58 10.63 31.58
C VAL A 292 36.90 11.57 32.57
N ALA A 293 37.55 11.88 33.69
CA ALA A 293 37.01 12.81 34.68
C ALA A 293 36.77 14.21 34.08
N ALA A 294 37.68 14.68 33.22
CA ALA A 294 37.56 15.98 32.56
C ALA A 294 36.40 16.07 31.57
N THR A 295 35.97 14.96 30.95
CA THR A 295 34.84 14.95 30.01
C THR A 295 33.52 14.54 30.66
N MET A 296 33.55 13.92 31.84
CA MET A 296 32.37 13.42 32.55
C MET A 296 31.33 14.53 32.81
N GLY A 297 31.77 15.73 33.16
CA GLY A 297 30.87 16.88 33.37
C GLY A 297 30.06 17.22 32.12
N LYS A 298 30.73 17.34 30.96
CA LYS A 298 30.08 17.64 29.68
C LYS A 298 29.07 16.57 29.27
N ILE A 299 29.41 15.30 29.48
CA ILE A 299 28.52 14.18 29.14
C ILE A 299 27.32 14.14 30.10
N SER A 300 27.53 14.41 31.39
CA SER A 300 26.47 14.40 32.40
C SER A 300 25.48 15.56 32.25
N GLU A 301 25.92 16.70 31.71
CA GLU A 301 25.06 17.87 31.46
C GLU A 301 24.34 17.81 30.10
N ALA A 302 24.80 16.96 29.18
CA ALA A 302 24.23 16.86 27.84
C ALA A 302 22.80 16.31 27.86
N PRO A 303 21.85 16.87 27.08
CA PRO A 303 20.46 16.40 27.01
C PRO A 303 20.33 15.14 26.14
N LEU A 304 21.00 14.06 26.54
CA LEU A 304 21.03 12.77 25.85
C LEU A 304 20.31 11.71 26.67
N PHE A 305 19.29 11.09 26.08
CA PHE A 305 18.52 9.99 26.67
C PHE A 305 18.85 8.67 25.97
N ILE A 306 19.03 7.59 26.74
CA ILE A 306 19.27 6.24 26.22
C ILE A 306 18.22 5.30 26.79
N ASP A 307 17.57 4.54 25.91
CA ASP A 307 16.63 3.50 26.27
C ASP A 307 17.04 2.17 25.62
N ASP A 308 17.43 1.22 26.45
CA ASP A 308 17.86 -0.13 26.07
C ASP A 308 16.84 -1.21 26.48
N SER A 309 15.56 -0.84 26.63
CA SER A 309 14.52 -1.83 26.96
C SER A 309 14.39 -2.86 25.82
N PRO A 310 14.41 -4.17 26.13
CA PRO A 310 14.30 -5.21 25.12
C PRO A 310 12.89 -5.24 24.50
N ASN A 311 12.79 -5.70 23.24
CA ASN A 311 11.53 -5.94 22.52
C ASN A 311 10.57 -4.72 22.47
N MET A 312 11.11 -3.51 22.36
CA MET A 312 10.30 -2.29 22.36
C MET A 312 9.46 -2.18 21.09
N SER A 313 8.15 -1.94 21.24
CA SER A 313 7.27 -1.74 20.09
C SER A 313 7.41 -0.32 19.53
N LEU A 314 7.04 -0.11 18.26
CA LEU A 314 7.08 1.22 17.66
C LEU A 314 6.14 2.21 18.37
N MET A 315 5.04 1.72 18.95
CA MET A 315 4.10 2.54 19.72
C MET A 315 4.73 3.04 21.02
N GLU A 316 5.52 2.20 21.70
CA GLU A 316 6.28 2.62 22.88
C GLU A 316 7.36 3.64 22.53
N ILE A 317 8.10 3.42 21.43
CA ILE A 317 9.08 4.40 20.90
C ILE A 317 8.39 5.74 20.62
N ARG A 318 7.23 5.72 19.96
CA ARG A 318 6.42 6.91 19.66
C ARG A 318 5.97 7.63 20.93
N ALA A 319 5.41 6.91 21.90
CA ALA A 319 4.95 7.47 23.16
C ALA A 319 6.10 8.09 23.99
N LYS A 320 7.25 7.42 24.07
CA LYS A 320 8.45 7.92 24.75
C LYS A 320 9.00 9.17 24.04
N SER A 321 9.08 9.13 22.71
CA SER A 321 9.54 10.27 21.89
C SER A 321 8.63 11.49 22.04
N ARG A 322 7.30 11.30 22.01
CA ARG A 322 6.31 12.37 22.28
C ARG A 322 6.51 13.01 23.65
N ARG A 323 6.66 12.20 24.70
CA ARG A 323 6.89 12.68 26.07
C ARG A 323 8.20 13.45 26.20
N LEU A 324 9.26 13.01 25.54
CA LEU A 324 10.54 13.74 25.49
C LEU A 324 10.41 15.04 24.70
N LYS A 325 9.69 15.05 23.57
CA LYS A 325 9.41 16.27 22.79
C LYS A 325 8.70 17.33 23.62
N GLN A 326 7.69 16.94 24.41
CA GLN A 326 6.94 17.85 25.27
C GLN A 326 7.76 18.40 26.46
N ARG A 327 8.60 17.57 27.09
CA ARG A 327 9.33 17.96 28.31
C ARG A 327 10.69 18.61 28.05
N HIS A 328 11.36 18.22 26.97
CA HIS A 328 12.77 18.54 26.72
C HIS A 328 13.03 19.03 25.29
N ASP A 329 11.99 19.31 24.49
CA ASP A 329 12.09 19.77 23.09
C ASP A 329 13.05 18.91 22.25
N LEU A 330 12.75 17.61 22.18
CA LEU A 330 13.48 16.61 21.39
C LEU A 330 13.79 17.11 19.97
N LYS A 331 15.05 16.95 19.53
CA LYS A 331 15.57 17.35 18.22
C LYS A 331 16.07 16.21 17.36
N LEU A 332 16.41 15.05 17.93
CA LEU A 332 16.91 13.91 17.17
C LEU A 332 16.49 12.58 17.81
N VAL A 333 16.06 11.63 16.98
CA VAL A 333 15.78 10.25 17.39
C VAL A 333 16.70 9.31 16.63
N ILE A 334 17.38 8.41 17.33
CA ILE A 334 18.12 7.29 16.74
C ILE A 334 17.51 5.96 17.20
N ILE A 335 17.33 5.04 16.26
CA ILE A 335 16.85 3.68 16.52
C ILE A 335 17.88 2.68 15.98
N ASP A 336 18.50 1.92 16.88
CA ASP A 336 19.50 0.88 16.59
C ASP A 336 19.03 -0.47 17.14
N TYR A 337 18.54 -1.43 16.38
CA TYR A 337 18.54 -1.58 14.93
C TYR A 337 17.17 -2.08 14.45
N LEU A 338 16.68 -1.52 13.35
CA LEU A 338 15.31 -1.67 12.86
C LEU A 338 14.78 -3.10 12.81
N GLN A 339 15.64 -4.08 12.46
CA GLN A 339 15.17 -5.43 12.16
C GLN A 339 15.08 -6.32 13.42
N LEU A 340 15.29 -5.77 14.62
CA LEU A 340 14.98 -6.40 15.91
C LEU A 340 13.65 -5.90 16.52
N MET A 341 13.01 -4.92 15.89
CA MET A 341 11.68 -4.47 16.31
C MET A 341 10.65 -5.54 15.96
N THR A 342 9.66 -5.71 16.84
CA THR A 342 8.49 -6.54 16.57
C THR A 342 7.23 -5.66 16.60
N SER A 343 6.29 -5.91 15.68
CA SER A 343 5.10 -5.06 15.54
C SER A 343 4.02 -5.33 16.61
N GLY A 344 4.23 -6.30 17.50
CA GLY A 344 3.24 -6.77 18.48
C GLY A 344 2.09 -7.57 17.86
N LYS A 345 1.89 -7.51 16.54
CA LYS A 345 1.03 -8.40 15.76
C LYS A 345 1.86 -9.55 15.18
N ARG A 346 1.28 -10.74 15.00
CA ARG A 346 1.92 -11.78 14.16
C ARG A 346 1.93 -11.24 12.72
N VAL A 347 3.07 -10.75 12.27
CA VAL A 347 3.30 -10.43 10.85
C VAL A 347 4.10 -11.57 10.25
N GLU A 348 3.63 -12.08 9.13
CA GLU A 348 4.04 -13.39 8.61
C GLU A 348 5.33 -13.33 7.78
N SER A 349 5.74 -12.13 7.36
CA SER A 349 7.01 -11.89 6.66
C SER A 349 7.76 -10.71 7.27
N ARG A 350 9.03 -10.94 7.63
CA ARG A 350 9.94 -9.91 8.16
C ARG A 350 10.07 -8.71 7.22
N GLN A 351 9.90 -8.91 5.91
CA GLN A 351 9.96 -7.84 4.91
C GLN A 351 8.75 -6.90 4.99
N GLN A 352 7.56 -7.45 5.27
CA GLN A 352 6.36 -6.66 5.50
C GLN A 352 6.48 -5.87 6.80
N GLU A 353 6.98 -6.51 7.85
CA GLU A 353 7.25 -5.89 9.14
C GLU A 353 8.22 -4.69 9.00
N VAL A 354 9.31 -4.87 8.25
CA VAL A 354 10.28 -3.79 7.96
C VAL A 354 9.67 -2.67 7.11
N SER A 355 8.77 -2.99 6.17
CA SER A 355 8.07 -1.98 5.35
C SER A 355 7.08 -1.16 6.19
N GLU A 356 6.31 -1.80 7.07
CA GLU A 356 5.42 -1.13 8.02
C GLU A 356 6.21 -0.25 8.98
N PHE A 357 7.34 -0.73 9.51
CA PHE A 357 8.22 0.08 10.37
C PHE A 357 8.77 1.29 9.63
N SER A 358 9.22 1.13 8.39
CA SER A 358 9.73 2.22 7.57
C SER A 358 8.71 3.34 7.42
N ARG A 359 7.47 3.00 7.03
CA ARG A 359 6.37 3.97 6.91
C ARG A 359 6.03 4.63 8.24
N ALA A 360 5.90 3.84 9.30
CA ALA A 360 5.47 4.36 10.59
C ALA A 360 6.56 5.23 11.25
N LEU A 361 7.84 4.99 10.97
CA LEU A 361 8.94 5.89 11.35
C LEU A 361 8.95 7.18 10.56
N LYS A 362 8.62 7.14 9.27
CA LYS A 362 8.43 8.36 8.47
C LYS A 362 7.29 9.21 9.01
N LEU A 363 6.19 8.58 9.43
CA LEU A 363 5.08 9.27 10.08
C LEU A 363 5.50 9.85 11.44
N LEU A 364 6.25 9.11 12.26
CA LEU A 364 6.80 9.60 13.52
C LEU A 364 7.68 10.84 13.32
N ALA A 365 8.57 10.81 12.32
CA ALA A 365 9.46 11.93 12.01
C ALA A 365 8.66 13.20 11.68
N LYS A 366 7.65 13.07 10.82
CA LYS A 366 6.75 14.17 10.43
C LYS A 366 5.93 14.70 11.60
N GLU A 367 5.35 13.80 12.38
CA GLU A 367 4.48 14.16 13.50
C GLU A 367 5.23 14.92 14.60
N LEU A 368 6.44 14.49 14.92
CA LEU A 368 7.26 15.14 15.95
C LEU A 368 8.08 16.31 15.43
N GLU A 369 8.12 16.52 14.11
CA GLU A 369 8.99 17.48 13.44
C GLU A 369 10.46 17.31 13.90
N VAL A 370 10.96 16.07 13.86
CA VAL A 370 12.36 15.75 14.19
C VAL A 370 12.95 14.80 13.15
N PRO A 371 14.25 14.91 12.84
CA PRO A 371 14.95 13.85 12.12
C PRO A 371 14.95 12.53 12.92
N VAL A 372 14.59 11.45 12.24
CA VAL A 372 14.64 10.08 12.76
C VAL A 372 15.68 9.29 11.98
N ILE A 373 16.75 8.87 12.65
CA ILE A 373 17.79 8.00 12.09
C ILE A 373 17.45 6.55 12.46
N ALA A 374 17.27 5.73 11.44
CA ALA A 374 16.98 4.33 11.57
C ALA A 374 18.17 3.51 11.06
N ILE A 375 18.82 2.77 11.97
CA ILE A 375 19.98 1.96 11.64
C ILE A 375 19.52 0.60 11.10
N SER A 376 20.02 0.24 9.93
CA SER A 376 19.71 -0.99 9.21
C SER A 376 21.00 -1.74 8.84
N GLN A 377 20.88 -3.03 8.52
CA GLN A 377 21.99 -3.91 8.20
C GLN A 377 21.85 -4.32 6.74
N LEU A 378 22.97 -4.32 6.02
CA LEU A 378 23.01 -4.71 4.62
C LEU A 378 23.09 -6.23 4.45
N ASN A 379 22.54 -6.70 3.34
CA ASN A 379 22.72 -8.07 2.85
C ASN A 379 24.17 -8.34 2.46
N ARG A 380 24.52 -9.63 2.29
CA ARG A 380 25.89 -10.05 1.89
C ARG A 380 26.25 -9.72 0.44
N GLY A 381 25.33 -9.13 -0.33
CA GLY A 381 25.50 -8.75 -1.74
C GLY A 381 26.78 -7.97 -2.07
N PRO A 382 27.21 -6.96 -1.29
CA PRO A 382 28.45 -6.23 -1.54
C PRO A 382 29.67 -7.16 -1.55
N GLU A 383 29.73 -8.17 -0.65
CA GLU A 383 30.90 -9.04 -0.50
C GLU A 383 31.21 -9.88 -1.74
N GLN A 384 30.21 -10.09 -2.61
CA GLN A 384 30.34 -10.85 -3.85
C GLN A 384 30.82 -10.00 -5.03
N ARG A 385 30.82 -8.66 -4.90
CA ARG A 385 31.31 -7.75 -5.94
C ARG A 385 32.82 -7.59 -5.85
N THR A 386 33.42 -7.22 -6.98
CA THR A 386 34.85 -6.93 -7.06
C THR A 386 35.24 -5.71 -6.21
N ASP A 387 34.41 -4.67 -6.19
CA ASP A 387 34.67 -3.41 -5.45
C ASP A 387 34.18 -3.44 -4.00
N LYS A 388 33.34 -4.42 -3.63
CA LYS A 388 32.72 -4.59 -2.31
C LYS A 388 31.96 -3.36 -1.77
N LYS A 389 31.71 -2.36 -2.61
CA LYS A 389 31.01 -1.13 -2.22
C LYS A 389 29.51 -1.42 -2.12
N PRO A 390 28.86 -1.00 -1.02
CA PRO A 390 27.42 -1.14 -0.86
C PRO A 390 26.69 -0.18 -1.80
N GLN A 391 25.53 -0.62 -2.28
CA GLN A 391 24.64 0.11 -3.16
C GLN A 391 23.22 0.07 -2.59
N MET A 392 22.32 0.89 -3.11
CA MET A 392 20.91 0.91 -2.72
C MET A 392 20.26 -0.47 -2.82
N SER A 393 20.69 -1.31 -3.77
CA SER A 393 20.21 -2.69 -3.90
C SER A 393 20.61 -3.61 -2.74
N ASP A 394 21.56 -3.24 -1.88
CA ASP A 394 22.01 -4.06 -0.75
C ASP A 394 21.22 -3.83 0.53
N LEU A 395 20.51 -2.70 0.61
CA LEU A 395 19.41 -2.50 1.55
C LEU A 395 18.21 -3.37 1.22
N ARG A 396 18.13 -3.85 -0.03
CA ARG A 396 17.00 -4.64 -0.50
C ARG A 396 17.20 -6.09 -0.12
N GLU A 397 16.37 -6.56 0.80
CA GLU A 397 16.03 -7.97 0.89
C GLU A 397 15.04 -8.41 -0.21
N SER A 398 14.48 -7.49 -0.99
CA SER A 398 13.46 -7.77 -2.01
C SER A 398 14.03 -8.27 -3.33
N GLY A 399 13.35 -9.25 -3.91
CA GLY A 399 13.74 -9.84 -5.20
C GLY A 399 13.22 -9.12 -6.42
N CYS A 400 13.72 -9.55 -7.56
CA CYS A 400 13.61 -8.89 -8.86
C CYS A 400 13.00 -9.83 -9.90
N LEU A 401 12.50 -9.25 -10.99
CA LEU A 401 11.84 -9.95 -12.09
C LEU A 401 12.69 -9.87 -13.37
N THR A 402 12.51 -10.80 -14.30
CA THR A 402 13.24 -10.77 -15.59
C THR A 402 12.62 -9.80 -16.59
N GLU A 403 13.40 -9.41 -17.61
CA GLU A 403 13.02 -8.47 -18.66
C GLU A 403 11.70 -8.82 -19.38
N ASP A 404 11.45 -10.10 -19.61
CA ASP A 404 10.27 -10.64 -20.31
C ASP A 404 9.01 -10.67 -19.45
N THR A 405 9.11 -10.27 -18.19
CA THR A 405 7.95 -10.16 -17.29
C THR A 405 7.00 -9.08 -17.77
N ARG A 406 5.75 -9.47 -17.98
CA ARG A 406 4.66 -8.70 -18.56
C ARG A 406 3.76 -8.13 -17.47
N ILE A 407 3.71 -6.81 -17.36
CA ILE A 407 2.89 -6.08 -16.38
C ILE A 407 1.52 -5.80 -16.95
N LEU A 408 0.47 -6.05 -16.17
CA LEU A 408 -0.91 -5.76 -16.55
C LEU A 408 -1.23 -4.25 -16.37
N ARG A 409 -1.47 -3.57 -17.48
CA ARG A 409 -1.77 -2.14 -17.49
C ARG A 409 -3.25 -1.84 -17.22
N ALA A 410 -3.52 -0.86 -16.37
CA ALA A 410 -4.88 -0.46 -16.00
C ALA A 410 -5.57 0.41 -17.07
N ASP A 411 -4.80 1.22 -17.79
CA ASP A 411 -5.33 2.14 -18.81
C ASP A 411 -5.75 1.43 -20.10
N THR A 412 -4.98 0.43 -20.51
CA THR A 412 -5.11 -0.25 -21.82
C THR A 412 -5.65 -1.68 -21.69
N GLY A 413 -5.51 -2.30 -20.51
CA GLY A 413 -5.86 -3.71 -20.30
C GLY A 413 -4.92 -4.69 -21.00
N ALA A 414 -3.93 -4.18 -21.75
CA ALA A 414 -2.87 -4.96 -22.36
C ALA A 414 -1.74 -5.24 -21.36
N GLU A 415 -0.78 -6.05 -21.77
CA GLU A 415 0.47 -6.23 -21.03
C GLU A 415 1.62 -5.50 -21.73
N THR A 416 2.58 -5.03 -20.94
CA THR A 416 3.85 -4.46 -21.44
C THR A 416 4.98 -5.05 -20.63
N THR A 417 6.10 -5.40 -21.26
CA THR A 417 7.20 -6.02 -20.53
C THR A 417 7.98 -5.00 -19.70
N LEU A 418 8.64 -5.45 -18.63
CA LEU A 418 9.58 -4.62 -17.86
C LEU A 418 10.68 -4.04 -18.77
N GLY A 419 11.21 -4.85 -19.69
CA GLY A 419 12.19 -4.40 -20.68
C GLY A 419 11.69 -3.29 -21.59
N GLU A 420 10.48 -3.40 -22.11
CA GLU A 420 9.86 -2.37 -22.95
C GLU A 420 9.66 -1.06 -22.17
N LEU A 421 9.13 -1.14 -20.94
CA LEU A 421 8.94 0.03 -20.09
C LEU A 421 10.26 0.73 -19.76
N TYR A 422 11.30 -0.05 -19.46
CA TYR A 422 12.64 0.48 -19.20
C TYR A 422 13.24 1.14 -20.44
N ALA A 423 13.20 0.46 -21.59
CA ALA A 423 13.76 0.97 -22.85
C ALA A 423 13.09 2.28 -23.30
N LEU A 424 11.80 2.44 -23.02
CA LEU A 424 11.03 3.65 -23.29
C LEU A 424 11.25 4.76 -22.24
N GLY A 425 11.93 4.47 -21.12
CA GLY A 425 12.03 5.38 -19.99
C GLY A 425 10.66 5.76 -19.41
N ALA A 426 9.70 4.83 -19.47
CA ALA A 426 8.32 5.09 -19.12
C ALA A 426 8.18 5.43 -17.63
N LYS A 427 7.43 6.51 -17.35
CA LYS A 427 7.09 6.95 -15.99
C LYS A 427 5.58 7.04 -15.84
N ASP A 428 5.13 6.91 -14.59
CA ASP A 428 3.71 7.02 -14.19
C ASP A 428 2.74 6.10 -14.95
N VAL A 429 3.20 4.87 -15.25
CA VAL A 429 2.42 3.88 -15.98
C VAL A 429 1.26 3.35 -15.12
N PRO A 430 -0.02 3.47 -15.54
CA PRO A 430 -1.13 2.94 -14.77
C PRO A 430 -1.14 1.40 -14.78
N VAL A 431 -1.12 0.79 -13.60
CA VAL A 431 -1.09 -0.67 -13.41
C VAL A 431 -2.17 -1.12 -12.44
N TRP A 432 -2.62 -2.36 -12.59
CA TRP A 432 -3.48 -3.00 -11.61
C TRP A 432 -2.65 -3.51 -10.43
N ALA A 433 -3.05 -3.09 -9.23
CA ALA A 433 -2.52 -3.53 -7.95
C ALA A 433 -3.67 -4.02 -7.07
N LEU A 434 -3.35 -4.53 -5.89
CA LEU A 434 -4.28 -4.97 -4.86
C LEU A 434 -4.19 -4.04 -3.66
N ASP A 435 -5.32 -3.68 -3.08
CA ASP A 435 -5.41 -3.00 -1.80
C ASP A 435 -5.37 -3.98 -0.61
N GLU A 436 -5.56 -3.46 0.61
CA GLU A 436 -5.58 -4.24 1.85
C GLU A 436 -6.75 -5.24 1.90
N ARG A 437 -7.82 -5.01 1.13
CA ARG A 437 -8.97 -5.94 0.98
C ARG A 437 -8.76 -6.94 -0.16
N LEU A 438 -7.57 -6.98 -0.74
CA LEU A 438 -7.22 -7.82 -1.89
C LEU A 438 -8.14 -7.56 -3.10
N GLN A 439 -8.62 -6.32 -3.24
CA GLN A 439 -9.42 -5.86 -4.38
C GLN A 439 -8.57 -5.07 -5.35
N TYR A 440 -8.97 -5.06 -6.63
CA TYR A 440 -8.24 -4.31 -7.64
C TYR A 440 -8.30 -2.81 -7.40
N VAL A 441 -7.13 -2.22 -7.31
CA VAL A 441 -6.96 -0.78 -7.25
C VAL A 441 -5.96 -0.31 -8.29
N ARG A 442 -6.30 0.80 -8.93
CA ARG A 442 -5.40 1.48 -9.86
C ARG A 442 -4.27 2.14 -9.09
N ARG A 443 -3.02 1.91 -9.52
CA ARG A 443 -1.83 2.62 -9.04
C ARG A 443 -0.93 3.02 -10.20
N HIS A 444 -0.01 3.93 -9.92
CA HIS A 444 0.99 4.38 -10.86
C HIS A 444 2.33 3.72 -10.56
N MET A 445 2.87 3.05 -11.57
CA MET A 445 4.26 2.61 -11.62
C MET A 445 5.13 3.79 -12.06
N THR A 446 5.89 4.33 -11.12
CA THR A 446 6.72 5.54 -11.30
C THR A 446 7.87 5.33 -12.26
N HIS A 447 8.56 4.18 -12.18
CA HIS A 447 9.65 3.81 -13.07
C HIS A 447 10.00 2.32 -12.93
N VAL A 448 10.62 1.79 -13.99
CA VAL A 448 11.28 0.48 -14.05
C VAL A 448 12.78 0.72 -14.19
N PHE A 449 13.60 -0.09 -13.53
CA PHE A 449 15.06 0.07 -13.58
C PHE A 449 15.78 -1.29 -13.44
N PRO A 450 16.98 -1.43 -14.04
CA PRO A 450 17.75 -2.66 -13.96
C PRO A 450 18.43 -2.78 -12.59
N THR A 451 18.55 -4.01 -12.11
CA THR A 451 19.25 -4.33 -10.85
C THR A 451 20.44 -5.28 -11.06
N GLY A 452 20.90 -5.37 -12.32
CA GLY A 452 22.04 -6.18 -12.73
C GLY A 452 21.63 -7.57 -13.23
N VAL A 453 22.59 -8.50 -13.18
CA VAL A 453 22.41 -9.90 -13.57
C VAL A 453 22.39 -10.74 -12.30
N LYS A 454 21.36 -11.55 -12.09
CA LYS A 454 21.19 -12.36 -10.87
C LYS A 454 20.71 -13.78 -11.21
N PRO A 455 20.99 -14.77 -10.34
CA PRO A 455 20.36 -16.09 -10.44
C PRO A 455 18.83 -15.99 -10.33
N VAL A 456 18.13 -16.62 -11.27
CA VAL A 456 16.68 -16.59 -11.35
C VAL A 456 16.09 -18.01 -11.43
N TYR A 457 14.82 -18.10 -11.04
CA TYR A 457 14.04 -19.33 -11.00
C TYR A 457 12.73 -19.10 -11.75
N ARG A 458 12.34 -20.07 -12.57
CA ARG A 458 11.04 -20.10 -13.23
C ARG A 458 10.05 -20.81 -12.32
N LEU A 459 9.04 -20.07 -11.90
CA LEU A 459 7.90 -20.58 -11.15
C LEU A 459 6.74 -20.85 -12.12
N ARG A 460 6.15 -22.06 -12.04
CA ARG A 460 4.97 -22.47 -12.82
C ARG A 460 3.82 -22.84 -11.89
N LEU A 461 2.63 -22.33 -12.20
CA LEU A 461 1.39 -22.61 -11.49
C LEU A 461 0.53 -23.68 -12.19
N ALA A 462 -0.44 -24.25 -11.48
CA ALA A 462 -1.33 -25.30 -11.98
C ALA A 462 -2.30 -24.79 -13.06
N SER A 463 -2.60 -23.48 -13.11
CA SER A 463 -3.28 -22.88 -14.28
C SER A 463 -2.38 -22.79 -15.52
N GLY A 464 -1.09 -23.06 -15.37
CA GLY A 464 -0.07 -22.96 -16.42
C GLY A 464 0.60 -21.59 -16.52
N LYS A 465 0.21 -20.60 -15.69
CA LYS A 465 0.92 -19.31 -15.60
C LYS A 465 2.37 -19.52 -15.16
N GLU A 466 3.28 -18.73 -15.73
CA GLU A 466 4.72 -18.84 -15.52
C GLU A 466 5.33 -17.45 -15.34
N VAL A 467 6.23 -17.31 -14.37
CA VAL A 467 7.00 -16.08 -14.10
C VAL A 467 8.42 -16.46 -13.72
N THR A 468 9.39 -15.61 -14.07
CA THR A 468 10.80 -15.82 -13.74
C THR A 468 11.27 -14.70 -12.82
N ALA A 469 11.80 -15.07 -11.65
CA ALA A 469 12.18 -14.11 -10.61
C ALA A 469 13.39 -14.60 -9.81
N THR A 470 14.02 -13.71 -9.04
CA THR A 470 15.07 -14.10 -8.09
C THR A 470 14.47 -14.81 -6.87
N ALA A 471 15.28 -15.61 -6.16
CA ALA A 471 14.82 -16.39 -4.99
C ALA A 471 14.18 -15.52 -3.89
N ASN A 472 14.61 -14.27 -3.73
CA ASN A 472 14.06 -13.37 -2.72
C ASN A 472 12.84 -12.56 -3.19
N HIS A 473 12.28 -12.84 -4.38
CA HIS A 473 11.15 -12.07 -4.91
C HIS A 473 9.83 -12.51 -4.27
N PRO A 474 9.08 -11.60 -3.61
CA PRO A 474 7.85 -11.93 -2.91
C PRO A 474 6.66 -12.20 -3.85
N PHE A 475 5.92 -13.25 -3.53
CA PHE A 475 4.63 -13.59 -4.12
C PHE A 475 3.55 -13.63 -3.05
N LEU A 476 2.33 -13.23 -3.40
CA LEU A 476 1.22 -13.21 -2.45
C LEU A 476 0.75 -14.65 -2.18
N THR A 477 0.86 -15.10 -0.94
CA THR A 477 0.28 -16.34 -0.42
C THR A 477 -0.86 -16.00 0.55
N TYR A 478 -1.54 -17.02 1.10
CA TYR A 478 -2.55 -16.80 2.14
C TYR A 478 -1.97 -16.07 3.35
N GLU A 479 -0.78 -16.52 3.73
CA GLU A 479 0.05 -16.08 4.84
C GLU A 479 0.78 -14.76 4.52
N GLY A 480 0.33 -14.02 3.50
CA GLY A 480 0.98 -12.80 3.03
C GLY A 480 2.11 -13.02 2.04
N TRP A 481 3.05 -12.07 1.96
CA TRP A 481 4.07 -12.03 0.91
C TRP A 481 5.27 -12.94 1.23
N THR A 482 5.39 -14.04 0.49
CA THR A 482 6.42 -15.06 0.69
C THR A 482 7.46 -15.02 -0.44
N PRO A 483 8.77 -14.99 -0.13
CA PRO A 483 9.82 -15.06 -1.15
C PRO A 483 9.79 -16.36 -1.96
N LEU A 484 10.13 -16.29 -3.25
CA LEU A 484 10.17 -17.48 -4.13
C LEU A 484 10.98 -18.65 -3.56
N GLY A 485 12.11 -18.38 -2.92
CA GLY A 485 13.02 -19.38 -2.37
C GLY A 485 12.49 -20.11 -1.14
N GLU A 486 11.42 -19.60 -0.53
CA GLU A 486 10.69 -20.24 0.57
C GLU A 486 9.44 -20.98 0.07
N LEU A 487 9.06 -20.79 -1.19
CA LEU A 487 7.93 -21.51 -1.78
C LEU A 487 8.32 -22.95 -2.13
N GLU A 488 7.40 -23.87 -1.83
CA GLU A 488 7.49 -25.27 -2.24
C GLU A 488 6.41 -25.62 -3.27
N VAL A 489 6.61 -26.73 -4.00
CA VAL A 489 5.55 -27.31 -4.84
C VAL A 489 4.35 -27.67 -3.95
N GLY A 490 3.16 -27.18 -4.31
CA GLY A 490 1.95 -27.25 -3.49
C GLY A 490 1.57 -25.94 -2.79
N SER A 491 2.50 -24.97 -2.69
CA SER A 491 2.20 -23.61 -2.20
C SER A 491 1.14 -22.95 -3.08
N ARG A 492 0.31 -22.06 -2.52
CA ARG A 492 -0.75 -21.38 -3.28
C ARG A 492 -0.50 -19.88 -3.39
N LEU A 493 -0.52 -19.36 -4.60
CA LEU A 493 -0.28 -17.96 -4.91
C LEU A 493 -1.56 -17.25 -5.35
N GLY A 494 -1.67 -15.97 -5.00
CA GLY A 494 -2.72 -15.08 -5.44
C GLY A 494 -2.58 -14.74 -6.92
N VAL A 495 -3.58 -15.14 -7.72
CA VAL A 495 -3.70 -14.78 -9.14
C VAL A 495 -5.03 -14.08 -9.42
N PRO A 496 -5.13 -13.24 -10.46
CA PRO A 496 -6.38 -12.66 -10.92
C PRO A 496 -7.51 -13.67 -11.09
N ARG A 497 -8.65 -13.42 -10.45
CA ARG A 497 -9.91 -14.14 -10.69
C ARG A 497 -10.71 -13.54 -11.85
N HIS A 498 -10.60 -12.23 -12.01
CA HIS A 498 -11.12 -11.49 -13.14
C HIS A 498 -10.17 -10.33 -13.47
N VAL A 499 -10.37 -9.67 -14.61
CA VAL A 499 -9.66 -8.43 -14.95
C VAL A 499 -10.69 -7.34 -15.22
N PRO A 500 -10.61 -6.16 -14.57
CA PRO A 500 -11.51 -5.05 -14.85
C PRO A 500 -11.39 -4.55 -16.30
N GLY A 501 -12.38 -3.79 -16.76
CA GLY A 501 -12.30 -3.15 -18.07
C GLY A 501 -11.23 -2.05 -18.09
N PRO A 502 -10.53 -1.86 -19.23
CA PRO A 502 -9.55 -0.78 -19.37
C PRO A 502 -10.26 0.59 -19.37
N GLU A 503 -9.52 1.62 -18.98
CA GLU A 503 -9.96 3.01 -19.05
C GLU A 503 -10.22 3.43 -20.49
N GLN A 504 -9.27 3.10 -21.37
CA GLN A 504 -9.35 3.41 -22.78
C GLN A 504 -10.12 2.30 -23.49
N ARG A 505 -11.27 2.67 -24.04
CA ARG A 505 -12.07 1.79 -24.91
C ARG A 505 -12.06 2.32 -26.33
N ALA A 506 -11.66 1.46 -27.26
CA ALA A 506 -11.63 1.80 -28.68
C ALA A 506 -12.43 0.75 -29.45
N ALA A 507 -13.67 1.06 -29.79
CA ALA A 507 -14.50 0.16 -30.57
C ALA A 507 -14.00 0.08 -32.02
N TRP A 508 -14.05 -1.12 -32.60
CA TRP A 508 -13.70 -1.37 -33.99
C TRP A 508 -14.96 -1.53 -34.86
N ASP A 509 -14.77 -1.63 -36.18
CA ASP A 509 -15.77 -2.27 -37.02
C ASP A 509 -15.78 -3.78 -36.70
N ASP A 510 -16.95 -4.33 -36.36
CA ASP A 510 -17.13 -5.74 -36.02
C ASP A 510 -16.55 -6.67 -37.09
N ARG A 511 -16.63 -6.28 -38.36
CA ARG A 511 -16.05 -7.04 -39.49
C ARG A 511 -14.53 -7.18 -39.37
N LYS A 512 -13.84 -6.15 -38.86
CA LYS A 512 -12.39 -6.24 -38.59
C LYS A 512 -12.10 -7.18 -37.42
N VAL A 513 -12.92 -7.17 -36.38
CA VAL A 513 -12.79 -8.10 -35.25
C VAL A 513 -12.94 -9.56 -35.73
N VAL A 514 -13.96 -9.83 -36.54
CA VAL A 514 -14.21 -11.14 -37.17
C VAL A 514 -13.05 -11.55 -38.08
N MET A 515 -12.57 -10.63 -38.93
CA MET A 515 -11.42 -10.89 -39.82
C MET A 515 -10.18 -11.30 -39.02
N LEU A 516 -9.84 -10.56 -37.96
CA LEU A 516 -8.66 -10.85 -37.14
C LEU A 516 -8.76 -12.23 -36.49
N ALA A 517 -9.91 -12.55 -35.89
CA ALA A 517 -10.14 -13.82 -35.21
C ALA A 517 -9.92 -15.01 -36.14
N HIS A 518 -10.52 -14.98 -37.33
CA HIS A 518 -10.38 -16.04 -38.34
C HIS A 518 -8.97 -16.12 -38.93
N LEU A 519 -8.30 -14.98 -39.14
CA LEU A 519 -6.94 -14.97 -39.63
C LEU A 519 -5.96 -15.55 -38.59
N LEU A 520 -6.13 -15.20 -37.30
CA LEU A 520 -5.28 -15.72 -36.23
C LEU A 520 -5.41 -17.24 -36.06
N GLY A 521 -6.59 -17.81 -36.25
CA GLY A 521 -6.77 -19.26 -36.33
C GLY A 521 -6.27 -19.86 -37.64
N ASP A 522 -7.21 -20.01 -38.59
CA ASP A 522 -7.02 -20.74 -39.85
C ASP A 522 -6.49 -19.89 -41.02
N GLY A 523 -6.15 -18.63 -40.76
CA GLY A 523 -5.55 -17.75 -41.77
C GLY A 523 -4.07 -18.03 -42.05
N SER A 524 -3.69 -17.83 -43.30
CA SER A 524 -2.31 -17.79 -43.79
C SER A 524 -1.99 -16.43 -44.40
N PHE A 525 -1.01 -15.74 -43.83
CA PHE A 525 -0.53 -14.42 -44.26
C PHE A 525 1.00 -14.36 -44.26
N VAL A 526 1.63 -15.45 -44.70
CA VAL A 526 3.09 -15.56 -44.77
C VAL A 526 3.67 -14.71 -45.90
N LYS A 527 4.92 -14.26 -45.74
CA LYS A 527 5.61 -13.42 -46.74
C LYS A 527 5.63 -14.10 -48.11
N ARG A 528 5.43 -13.32 -49.17
CA ARG A 528 5.44 -13.75 -50.59
C ARG A 528 4.33 -14.74 -50.99
N GLN A 529 3.29 -14.90 -50.16
CA GLN A 529 2.08 -15.65 -50.52
C GLN A 529 0.85 -14.74 -50.40
N PRO A 530 -0.23 -15.02 -51.15
CA PRO A 530 -1.50 -14.33 -50.96
C PRO A 530 -2.03 -14.57 -49.56
N VAL A 531 -2.73 -13.58 -48.98
CA VAL A 531 -3.51 -13.81 -47.75
C VAL A 531 -4.65 -14.78 -48.09
N ARG A 532 -4.77 -15.84 -47.28
CA ARG A 532 -5.77 -16.88 -47.46
C ARG A 532 -6.41 -17.26 -46.13
N TYR A 533 -7.64 -17.74 -46.21
CA TYR A 533 -8.36 -18.38 -45.12
C TYR A 533 -8.91 -19.71 -45.64
N ALA A 534 -8.87 -20.77 -44.84
CA ALA A 534 -9.39 -22.07 -45.23
C ALA A 534 -10.37 -22.60 -44.18
N SER A 535 -11.51 -23.11 -44.60
CA SER A 535 -12.46 -23.77 -43.71
C SER A 535 -13.31 -24.80 -44.45
N VAL A 536 -13.84 -25.75 -43.68
CA VAL A 536 -14.87 -26.71 -44.13
C VAL A 536 -16.27 -26.26 -43.74
N ASP A 537 -16.39 -25.18 -42.95
CA ASP A 537 -17.64 -24.66 -42.44
C ASP A 537 -18.09 -23.45 -43.27
N GLU A 538 -19.25 -23.59 -43.91
CA GLU A 538 -19.81 -22.55 -44.78
C GLU A 538 -20.16 -21.26 -44.02
N ALA A 539 -20.56 -21.36 -42.75
CA ALA A 539 -20.84 -20.19 -41.94
C ALA A 539 -19.57 -19.40 -41.60
N ASN A 540 -18.43 -20.07 -41.49
CA ASN A 540 -17.12 -19.42 -41.32
C ASN A 540 -16.66 -18.74 -42.61
N LEU A 541 -16.82 -19.41 -43.75
CA LEU A 541 -16.50 -18.84 -45.08
C LEU A 541 -17.34 -17.59 -45.38
N SER A 542 -18.64 -17.64 -45.06
CA SER A 542 -19.53 -16.48 -45.18
C SER A 542 -19.10 -15.34 -44.26
N ALA A 543 -18.78 -15.61 -42.99
CA ALA A 543 -18.32 -14.59 -42.05
C ALA A 543 -17.02 -13.91 -42.50
N VAL A 544 -16.04 -14.66 -43.01
CA VAL A 544 -14.80 -14.09 -43.56
C VAL A 544 -15.08 -13.30 -44.85
N SER A 545 -16.04 -13.74 -45.66
CA SER A 545 -16.41 -13.04 -46.89
C SER A 545 -17.05 -11.68 -46.61
N ASP A 546 -17.98 -11.62 -45.67
CA ASP A 546 -18.56 -10.36 -45.19
C ASP A 546 -17.51 -9.48 -44.54
N ALA A 547 -16.61 -10.07 -43.74
CA ALA A 547 -15.54 -9.35 -43.08
C ALA A 547 -14.55 -8.70 -44.07
N ALA A 548 -14.31 -9.32 -45.23
CA ALA A 548 -13.45 -8.78 -46.29
C ALA A 548 -13.97 -7.47 -46.87
N THR A 549 -15.28 -7.21 -46.80
CA THR A 549 -15.89 -5.96 -47.28
C THR A 549 -15.39 -4.73 -46.52
N ALA A 550 -15.00 -4.87 -45.24
CA ALA A 550 -14.41 -3.79 -44.45
C ALA A 550 -13.04 -3.33 -44.97
N PHE A 551 -12.42 -4.13 -45.84
CA PHE A 551 -11.15 -3.83 -46.51
C PHE A 551 -11.34 -3.51 -48.00
N GLY A 552 -12.59 -3.44 -48.48
CA GLY A 552 -12.93 -3.29 -49.89
C GLY A 552 -12.56 -4.51 -50.74
N ILE A 553 -12.29 -5.66 -50.11
CA ILE A 553 -11.82 -6.87 -50.78
C ILE A 553 -13.00 -7.76 -51.14
N THR A 554 -13.02 -8.24 -52.39
CA THR A 554 -13.90 -9.33 -52.81
C THR A 554 -13.12 -10.65 -52.72
N PRO A 555 -13.48 -11.56 -51.79
CA PRO A 555 -12.83 -12.87 -51.68
C PRO A 555 -13.01 -13.70 -52.96
N ILE A 556 -12.00 -14.49 -53.29
CA ILE A 556 -12.08 -15.49 -54.35
C ILE A 556 -12.14 -16.87 -53.71
N ARG A 557 -13.23 -17.59 -53.97
CA ARG A 557 -13.41 -18.97 -53.50
C ARG A 557 -12.67 -19.93 -54.43
N ASP A 558 -11.75 -20.71 -53.86
CA ASP A 558 -11.09 -21.83 -54.52
C ASP A 558 -11.52 -23.14 -53.83
N ASP A 559 -12.21 -24.01 -54.57
CA ASP A 559 -12.60 -25.34 -54.08
C ASP A 559 -11.57 -26.39 -54.50
N TYR A 560 -10.87 -26.96 -53.52
CA TYR A 560 -9.90 -28.01 -53.74
C TYR A 560 -10.52 -29.37 -53.44
N THR A 561 -11.07 -30.04 -54.45
CA THR A 561 -11.74 -31.35 -54.33
C THR A 561 -10.87 -32.42 -53.64
N ALA A 562 -9.54 -32.39 -53.84
CA ALA A 562 -8.60 -33.31 -53.19
C ALA A 562 -8.38 -33.02 -51.69
N ALA A 563 -8.50 -31.77 -51.25
CA ALA A 563 -8.19 -31.34 -49.89
C ALA A 563 -9.40 -31.30 -48.95
N ARG A 564 -10.62 -31.52 -49.49
CA ARG A 564 -11.90 -31.45 -48.75
C ARG A 564 -12.08 -30.17 -47.93
N VAL A 565 -11.46 -29.08 -48.37
CA VAL A 565 -11.50 -27.76 -47.72
C VAL A 565 -11.67 -26.68 -48.78
N THR A 566 -12.50 -25.69 -48.48
CA THR A 566 -12.64 -24.50 -49.32
C THR A 566 -11.67 -23.44 -48.82
N THR A 567 -10.98 -22.79 -49.76
CA THR A 567 -10.07 -21.68 -49.45
C THR A 567 -10.61 -20.37 -50.01
N LEU A 568 -10.57 -19.31 -49.22
CA LEU A 568 -10.79 -17.94 -49.65
C LEU A 568 -9.43 -17.28 -49.87
N ARG A 569 -9.12 -16.89 -51.10
CA ARG A 569 -8.06 -15.93 -51.39
C ARG A 569 -8.59 -14.53 -51.18
N LEU A 570 -7.81 -13.69 -50.48
CA LEU A 570 -8.15 -12.31 -50.18
C LEU A 570 -7.22 -11.37 -50.97
N PRO A 571 -7.48 -11.16 -52.28
CA PRO A 571 -6.63 -10.31 -53.12
C PRO A 571 -6.74 -8.83 -52.72
N ALA A 572 -5.74 -8.03 -53.09
CA ALA A 572 -5.86 -6.58 -52.97
C ALA A 572 -7.01 -6.06 -53.86
N PRO A 573 -7.73 -4.99 -53.45
CA PRO A 573 -8.87 -4.45 -54.19
C PRO A 573 -8.48 -3.81 -55.53
N SER A 574 -7.19 -3.49 -55.71
CA SER A 574 -6.63 -2.93 -56.93
C SER A 574 -5.20 -3.44 -57.16
N ARG A 575 -4.67 -3.20 -58.36
CA ARG A 575 -3.29 -3.58 -58.71
C ARG A 575 -2.29 -2.83 -57.83
N LEU A 576 -1.50 -3.57 -57.06
CA LEU A 576 -0.49 -3.00 -56.18
C LEU A 576 0.67 -2.40 -57.00
N ALA A 577 0.87 -1.09 -56.89
CA ALA A 577 2.06 -0.41 -57.38
C ALA A 577 3.28 -0.71 -56.48
N ARG A 578 4.51 -0.40 -56.95
CA ARG A 578 5.73 -0.61 -56.16
C ARG A 578 5.62 0.13 -54.82
N GLY A 579 5.73 -0.60 -53.71
CA GLY A 579 5.63 -0.06 -52.34
C GLY A 579 4.22 -0.04 -51.73
N LYS A 580 3.14 -0.29 -52.49
CA LYS A 580 1.79 -0.42 -51.93
C LYS A 580 1.51 -1.86 -51.48
N ARG A 581 0.93 -2.02 -50.29
CA ARG A 581 0.55 -3.32 -49.72
C ARG A 581 -0.96 -3.53 -49.83
N SER A 582 -1.39 -4.80 -49.69
CA SER A 582 -2.82 -5.10 -49.55
C SER A 582 -3.33 -4.51 -48.22
N PRO A 583 -4.56 -3.96 -48.14
CA PRO A 583 -5.09 -3.36 -46.91
C PRO A 583 -5.04 -4.30 -45.70
N ILE A 584 -5.30 -5.59 -45.87
CA ILE A 584 -5.18 -6.59 -44.79
C ILE A 584 -3.71 -6.78 -44.39
N ALA A 585 -2.80 -6.79 -45.36
CA ALA A 585 -1.38 -6.98 -45.08
C ALA A 585 -0.82 -5.79 -44.28
N GLU A 586 -1.10 -4.57 -44.74
CA GLU A 586 -0.73 -3.32 -44.07
C GLU A 586 -1.29 -3.27 -42.65
N TRP A 587 -2.58 -3.59 -42.49
CA TRP A 587 -3.22 -3.65 -41.17
C TRP A 587 -2.60 -4.71 -40.23
N LEU A 588 -2.16 -5.85 -40.76
CA LEU A 588 -1.43 -6.85 -39.97
C LEU A 588 0.02 -6.45 -39.69
N ASP A 589 0.66 -5.64 -40.55
CA ASP A 589 1.99 -5.09 -40.28
C ASP A 589 1.96 -4.10 -39.12
N ASP A 590 0.90 -3.28 -39.00
CA ASP A 590 0.72 -2.33 -37.89
C ASP A 590 0.73 -3.04 -36.52
N PHE A 591 0.32 -4.30 -36.48
CA PHE A 591 0.38 -5.14 -35.28
C PHE A 591 1.63 -6.01 -35.18
N GLY A 592 2.50 -6.04 -36.19
CA GLY A 592 3.64 -6.96 -36.26
C GLY A 592 3.25 -8.42 -36.50
N LEU A 593 2.04 -8.69 -37.00
CA LEU A 593 1.53 -10.03 -37.29
C LEU A 593 1.81 -10.50 -38.72
N PHE A 594 1.94 -9.59 -39.68
CA PHE A 594 2.12 -10.02 -41.08
C PHE A 594 3.41 -10.83 -41.26
N GLY A 595 3.30 -11.99 -41.90
CA GLY A 595 4.40 -12.93 -42.05
C GLY A 595 4.57 -13.93 -40.90
N ALA A 596 3.86 -13.77 -39.77
CA ALA A 596 3.96 -14.66 -38.62
C ALA A 596 3.48 -16.08 -38.94
N ARG A 597 4.21 -17.07 -38.44
CA ARG A 597 3.83 -18.49 -38.45
C ARG A 597 2.91 -18.81 -37.27
N SER A 598 2.28 -19.99 -37.28
CA SER A 598 1.32 -20.42 -36.25
C SER A 598 1.83 -20.29 -34.80
N HIS A 599 3.13 -20.48 -34.56
CA HIS A 599 3.75 -20.40 -33.24
C HIS A 599 4.19 -18.98 -32.85
N GLU A 600 4.15 -18.03 -33.80
CA GLU A 600 4.53 -16.62 -33.61
C GLU A 600 3.29 -15.72 -33.48
N LYS A 601 2.09 -16.23 -33.78
CA LYS A 601 0.84 -15.47 -33.69
C LYS A 601 0.56 -15.05 -32.24
N PHE A 602 -0.05 -13.89 -32.05
CA PHE A 602 -0.46 -13.35 -30.75
C PHE A 602 -1.69 -12.45 -30.93
N VAL A 603 -2.36 -12.09 -29.83
CA VAL A 603 -3.46 -11.12 -29.88
C VAL A 603 -2.89 -9.70 -29.82
N PRO A 604 -3.17 -8.83 -30.80
CA PRO A 604 -2.71 -7.44 -30.76
C PRO A 604 -3.20 -6.68 -29.53
N ASN A 605 -2.38 -5.78 -28.99
CA ASN A 605 -2.71 -4.97 -27.80
C ASN A 605 -4.04 -4.22 -27.96
N ALA A 606 -4.36 -3.74 -29.17
CA ALA A 606 -5.61 -3.04 -29.45
C ALA A 606 -6.87 -3.89 -29.19
N VAL A 607 -6.80 -5.22 -29.26
CA VAL A 607 -7.94 -6.10 -28.94
C VAL A 607 -8.31 -6.04 -27.45
N PHE A 608 -7.33 -5.82 -26.56
CA PHE A 608 -7.57 -5.72 -25.11
C PHE A 608 -8.36 -4.44 -24.73
N HIS A 609 -8.35 -3.42 -25.60
CA HIS A 609 -9.08 -2.16 -25.46
C HIS A 609 -10.53 -2.25 -25.96
N LEU A 610 -10.91 -3.35 -26.61
CA LEU A 610 -12.24 -3.46 -27.18
C LEU A 610 -13.31 -3.48 -26.06
N PRO A 611 -14.51 -2.96 -26.34
CA PRO A 611 -15.68 -3.19 -25.49
C PRO A 611 -15.90 -4.69 -25.23
N LYS A 612 -16.47 -5.04 -24.07
CA LYS A 612 -16.70 -6.44 -23.66
C LYS A 612 -17.44 -7.24 -24.75
N GLU A 613 -18.40 -6.61 -25.43
CA GLU A 613 -19.17 -7.20 -26.54
C GLU A 613 -18.28 -7.59 -27.74
N GLN A 614 -17.32 -6.74 -28.11
CA GLN A 614 -16.40 -7.02 -29.21
C GLN A 614 -15.30 -8.03 -28.81
N ILE A 615 -14.90 -8.07 -27.54
CA ILE A 615 -14.06 -9.17 -27.04
C ILE A 615 -14.84 -10.49 -27.11
N ALA A 616 -16.13 -10.51 -26.76
CA ALA A 616 -16.97 -11.68 -26.89
C ALA A 616 -17.11 -12.11 -28.36
N LEU A 617 -17.29 -11.16 -29.28
CA LEU A 617 -17.31 -11.40 -30.73
C LEU A 617 -15.98 -12.01 -31.22
N PHE A 618 -14.85 -11.43 -30.82
CA PHE A 618 -13.52 -11.95 -31.14
C PHE A 618 -13.34 -13.40 -30.64
N LEU A 619 -13.65 -13.65 -29.36
CA LEU A 619 -13.53 -14.96 -28.73
C LEU A 619 -14.48 -15.99 -29.39
N ARG A 620 -15.71 -15.60 -29.73
CA ARG A 620 -16.68 -16.45 -30.44
C ARG A 620 -16.15 -16.93 -31.79
N HIS A 621 -15.53 -16.03 -32.54
CA HIS A 621 -15.01 -16.35 -33.89
C HIS A 621 -13.67 -17.05 -33.85
N ILE A 622 -12.76 -16.72 -32.92
CA ILE A 622 -11.49 -17.45 -32.82
C ILE A 622 -11.75 -18.87 -32.33
N TRP A 623 -12.73 -19.09 -31.44
CA TRP A 623 -13.08 -20.46 -31.06
C TRP A 623 -13.68 -21.28 -32.21
N ALA A 624 -14.19 -20.65 -33.27
CA ALA A 624 -14.70 -21.37 -34.44
C ALA A 624 -13.59 -22.01 -35.29
N THR A 625 -12.32 -21.59 -35.12
CA THR A 625 -11.15 -22.10 -35.86
C THR A 625 -10.51 -23.30 -35.15
N ASP A 626 -9.58 -23.08 -34.23
CA ASP A 626 -8.83 -24.10 -33.49
C ASP A 626 -9.49 -24.43 -32.13
N GLY A 627 -10.66 -23.86 -31.84
CA GLY A 627 -11.40 -24.05 -30.60
C GLY A 627 -12.38 -25.23 -30.66
N SER A 628 -12.36 -26.12 -29.69
CA SER A 628 -13.22 -27.28 -29.63
C SER A 628 -14.28 -27.14 -28.54
N VAL A 629 -15.52 -27.51 -28.87
CA VAL A 629 -16.61 -27.71 -27.92
C VAL A 629 -17.22 -29.08 -28.20
N THR A 630 -17.12 -29.99 -27.23
CA THR A 630 -17.63 -31.35 -27.37
C THR A 630 -18.48 -31.74 -26.18
N VAL A 631 -19.53 -32.52 -26.45
CA VAL A 631 -20.30 -33.21 -25.42
C VAL A 631 -19.71 -34.61 -25.22
N ASN A 632 -19.58 -35.04 -23.96
CA ASN A 632 -19.05 -36.36 -23.64
C ASN A 632 -19.96 -37.48 -24.19
N ALA A 633 -19.39 -38.65 -24.48
CA ALA A 633 -20.14 -39.79 -25.03
C ALA A 633 -21.29 -40.28 -24.12
N ASN A 634 -21.15 -40.10 -22.80
CA ASN A 634 -22.19 -40.40 -21.81
C ASN A 634 -23.32 -39.35 -21.75
N GLY A 635 -23.24 -38.29 -22.56
CA GLY A 635 -24.18 -37.16 -22.53
C GLY A 635 -24.09 -36.28 -21.27
N GLN A 636 -23.13 -36.54 -20.38
CA GLN A 636 -22.97 -35.84 -19.12
C GLN A 636 -21.75 -34.91 -19.17
N GLY A 637 -22.01 -33.63 -19.44
CA GLY A 637 -21.00 -32.58 -19.54
C GLY A 637 -20.23 -32.61 -20.86
N GLY A 638 -19.12 -31.89 -20.90
CA GLY A 638 -18.35 -31.71 -22.11
C GLY A 638 -17.01 -31.02 -21.86
N ARG A 639 -16.28 -30.80 -22.95
CA ARG A 639 -14.98 -30.14 -22.93
C ARG A 639 -15.01 -28.92 -23.84
N ILE A 640 -14.51 -27.81 -23.34
CA ILE A 640 -14.27 -26.58 -24.09
C ILE A 640 -12.77 -26.31 -24.01
N TYR A 641 -12.08 -26.28 -25.15
CA TYR A 641 -10.67 -25.94 -25.19
C TYR A 641 -10.25 -25.23 -26.48
N TYR A 642 -9.15 -24.49 -26.46
CA TYR A 642 -8.51 -23.94 -27.65
C TYR A 642 -7.11 -24.53 -27.81
N ALA A 643 -6.74 -24.98 -29.00
CA ALA A 643 -5.41 -25.54 -29.26
C ALA A 643 -4.55 -24.58 -30.08
N SER A 644 -3.27 -24.40 -29.70
CA SER A 644 -2.33 -23.62 -30.52
C SER A 644 -0.89 -24.10 -30.32
N THR A 645 -0.03 -23.77 -31.30
CA THR A 645 1.43 -23.89 -31.15
C THR A 645 2.07 -22.60 -30.65
N SER A 646 1.31 -21.50 -30.56
CA SER A 646 1.76 -20.25 -29.95
C SER A 646 1.38 -20.21 -28.48
N ARG A 647 2.39 -20.19 -27.61
CA ARG A 647 2.19 -20.01 -26.17
C ARG A 647 1.61 -18.63 -25.87
N ARG A 648 2.12 -17.59 -26.53
CA ARG A 648 1.69 -16.20 -26.37
C ARG A 648 0.21 -16.03 -26.70
N LEU A 649 -0.25 -16.57 -27.82
CA LEU A 649 -1.67 -16.53 -28.19
C LEU A 649 -2.57 -17.18 -27.13
N VAL A 650 -2.15 -18.32 -26.57
CA VAL A 650 -2.90 -19.02 -25.52
C VAL A 650 -2.95 -18.21 -24.22
N ASP A 651 -1.84 -17.60 -23.81
CA ASP A 651 -1.81 -16.69 -22.66
C ASP A 651 -2.71 -15.46 -22.89
N ASP A 652 -2.70 -14.89 -24.11
CA ASP A 652 -3.52 -13.75 -24.47
C ASP A 652 -5.02 -14.08 -24.41
N LEU A 653 -5.42 -15.25 -24.93
CA LEU A 653 -6.80 -15.73 -24.86
C LEU A 653 -7.25 -16.04 -23.43
N SER A 654 -6.37 -16.62 -22.61
CA SER A 654 -6.59 -16.81 -21.17
C SER A 654 -6.92 -15.47 -20.50
N ARG A 655 -6.17 -14.41 -20.81
CA ARG A 655 -6.40 -13.06 -20.26
C ARG A 655 -7.69 -12.42 -20.76
N LEU A 656 -8.04 -12.55 -22.04
CA LEU A 656 -9.32 -12.07 -22.55
C LEU A 656 -10.51 -12.78 -21.88
N LEU A 657 -10.39 -14.06 -21.54
CA LEU A 657 -11.41 -14.81 -20.82
C LEU A 657 -11.59 -14.34 -19.37
N LEU A 658 -10.52 -13.83 -18.72
CA LEU A 658 -10.64 -13.21 -17.39
C LEU A 658 -11.51 -11.94 -17.39
N ARG A 659 -11.73 -11.28 -18.54
CA ARG A 659 -12.71 -10.17 -18.66
C ARG A 659 -14.16 -10.61 -18.47
N PHE A 660 -14.42 -11.91 -18.55
CA PHE A 660 -15.69 -12.57 -18.27
C PHE A 660 -15.65 -13.34 -16.94
N GLY A 661 -14.55 -13.19 -16.17
CA GLY A 661 -14.25 -13.95 -14.97
C GLY A 661 -14.05 -15.45 -15.21
N ILE A 662 -13.80 -15.86 -16.46
CA ILE A 662 -13.64 -17.26 -16.85
C ILE A 662 -12.19 -17.67 -16.56
N SER A 663 -12.02 -18.56 -15.60
CA SER A 663 -10.71 -19.15 -15.30
C SER A 663 -10.38 -20.28 -16.27
N THR A 664 -9.11 -20.35 -16.68
CA THR A 664 -8.64 -21.36 -17.63
C THR A 664 -7.38 -22.07 -17.16
N ARG A 665 -7.17 -23.29 -17.66
CA ARG A 665 -5.93 -24.04 -17.44
C ARG A 665 -5.21 -24.26 -18.76
N ILE A 666 -3.93 -23.89 -18.82
CA ILE A 666 -3.05 -24.15 -19.96
C ILE A 666 -2.35 -25.50 -19.73
N ARG A 667 -2.43 -26.40 -20.70
CA ARG A 667 -1.70 -27.67 -20.69
C ARG A 667 -0.77 -27.74 -21.89
N ARG A 668 0.41 -28.33 -21.71
CA ARG A 668 1.24 -28.75 -22.85
C ARG A 668 0.61 -30.00 -23.46
N ALA A 669 0.36 -29.96 -24.77
CA ALA A 669 -0.07 -31.11 -25.53
C ALA A 669 1.06 -32.16 -25.60
N THR A 670 0.71 -33.44 -25.69
CA THR A 670 1.68 -34.53 -25.77
C THR A 670 2.66 -34.28 -26.94
N PRO A 671 3.97 -34.27 -26.70
CA PRO A 671 4.96 -34.10 -27.76
C PRO A 671 4.78 -35.20 -28.81
N LYS A 672 4.61 -34.81 -30.07
CA LYS A 672 4.72 -35.74 -31.21
C LYS A 672 6.11 -35.60 -31.79
N ALA A 673 6.84 -36.70 -31.95
CA ALA A 673 8.19 -36.68 -32.50
C ALA A 673 8.22 -35.96 -33.86
N GLY A 674 9.09 -34.95 -33.99
CA GLY A 674 9.20 -34.10 -35.19
C GLY A 674 8.22 -32.92 -35.27
N TYR A 675 7.34 -32.74 -34.28
CA TYR A 675 6.41 -31.60 -34.16
C TYR A 675 6.81 -30.68 -33.02
N ARG A 676 6.49 -29.39 -33.15
CA ARG A 676 6.66 -28.40 -32.08
C ARG A 676 5.69 -28.67 -30.94
N ASP A 677 6.04 -28.20 -29.74
CA ASP A 677 5.17 -28.23 -28.58
C ASP A 677 3.84 -27.50 -28.89
N GLY A 678 2.73 -28.19 -28.60
CA GLY A 678 1.39 -27.63 -28.65
C GLY A 678 0.90 -27.28 -27.25
N TYR A 679 -0.07 -26.39 -27.17
CA TYR A 679 -0.71 -25.94 -25.94
C TYR A 679 -2.23 -26.03 -26.09
N THR A 680 -2.92 -26.47 -25.03
CA THR A 680 -4.38 -26.38 -24.93
C THR A 680 -4.77 -25.44 -23.81
N LEU A 681 -5.70 -24.53 -24.10
CA LEU A 681 -6.37 -23.67 -23.13
C LEU A 681 -7.72 -24.28 -22.79
N ASP A 682 -7.85 -24.89 -21.61
CA ASP A 682 -9.06 -25.62 -21.21
C ASP A 682 -9.95 -24.78 -20.29
N VAL A 683 -11.26 -24.71 -20.61
CA VAL A 683 -12.33 -24.16 -19.77
C VAL A 683 -13.05 -25.35 -19.11
N SER A 684 -12.72 -25.61 -17.84
CA SER A 684 -13.06 -26.89 -17.18
C SER A 684 -14.13 -26.79 -16.09
N GLY A 685 -14.30 -25.63 -15.44
CA GLY A 685 -15.31 -25.43 -14.39
C GLY A 685 -16.72 -25.31 -14.96
N SER A 686 -17.74 -25.85 -14.28
CA SER A 686 -19.13 -25.76 -14.76
C SER A 686 -19.61 -24.31 -14.89
N ASP A 687 -19.21 -23.44 -13.96
CA ASP A 687 -19.60 -22.02 -13.97
C ASP A 687 -18.83 -21.24 -15.03
N ASP A 688 -17.56 -21.57 -15.25
CA ASP A 688 -16.73 -21.04 -16.35
C ASP A 688 -17.27 -21.47 -17.72
N GLN A 689 -17.60 -22.76 -17.88
CA GLN A 689 -18.23 -23.28 -19.10
C GLN A 689 -19.59 -22.63 -19.33
N ARG A 690 -20.40 -22.44 -18.27
CA ARG A 690 -21.70 -21.76 -18.38
C ARG A 690 -21.51 -20.33 -18.87
N ARG A 691 -20.61 -19.56 -18.26
CA ARG A 691 -20.29 -18.18 -18.67
C ARG A 691 -19.78 -18.11 -20.11
N PHE A 692 -18.83 -18.99 -20.48
CA PHE A 692 -18.34 -19.08 -21.84
C PHE A 692 -19.48 -19.33 -22.85
N LEU A 693 -20.31 -20.33 -22.60
CA LEU A 693 -21.37 -20.73 -23.53
C LEU A 693 -22.50 -19.71 -23.62
N GLN A 694 -22.78 -18.96 -22.54
CA GLN A 694 -23.85 -17.95 -22.49
C GLN A 694 -23.42 -16.60 -23.04
N GLU A 695 -22.26 -16.09 -22.61
CA GLU A 695 -21.82 -14.73 -22.96
C GLU A 695 -21.02 -14.70 -24.26
N ILE A 696 -20.30 -15.77 -24.61
CA ILE A 696 -19.41 -15.82 -25.77
C ILE A 696 -19.98 -16.72 -26.85
N GLY A 697 -20.17 -18.01 -26.57
CA GLY A 697 -20.59 -19.01 -27.55
C GLY A 697 -19.52 -19.30 -28.62
N VAL A 698 -19.90 -20.02 -29.67
CA VAL A 698 -19.00 -20.34 -30.79
C VAL A 698 -19.73 -20.12 -32.12
N HIS A 699 -19.07 -19.51 -33.09
CA HIS A 699 -19.66 -19.31 -34.42
C HIS A 699 -19.66 -20.60 -35.26
N GLY A 700 -20.58 -20.67 -36.22
CA GLY A 700 -20.66 -21.73 -37.21
C GLY A 700 -21.22 -23.06 -36.68
N ALA A 701 -20.92 -24.16 -37.36
CA ALA A 701 -21.44 -25.49 -37.07
C ALA A 701 -21.10 -25.96 -35.63
N ARG A 702 -19.99 -25.49 -35.07
CA ARG A 702 -19.60 -25.77 -33.67
C ARG A 702 -20.52 -25.08 -32.65
N GLY A 703 -21.21 -24.01 -33.03
CA GLY A 703 -22.21 -23.33 -32.19
C GLY A 703 -23.36 -24.25 -31.76
N LEU A 704 -23.78 -25.17 -32.62
CA LEU A 704 -24.84 -26.14 -32.28
C LEU A 704 -24.41 -27.08 -31.14
N GLN A 705 -23.14 -27.48 -31.11
CA GLN A 705 -22.60 -28.28 -29.99
C GLN A 705 -22.45 -27.44 -28.72
N ALA A 706 -22.14 -26.15 -28.85
CA ALA A 706 -22.09 -25.22 -27.73
C ALA A 706 -23.48 -25.03 -27.08
N GLU A 707 -24.52 -24.83 -27.88
CA GLU A 707 -25.91 -24.75 -27.40
C GLU A 707 -26.33 -26.04 -26.68
N ARG A 708 -26.05 -27.20 -27.28
CA ARG A 708 -26.32 -28.50 -26.65
C ARG A 708 -25.58 -28.68 -25.33
N LEU A 709 -24.30 -28.29 -25.27
CA LEU A 709 -23.53 -28.37 -24.04
C LEU A 709 -24.06 -27.39 -22.99
N LEU A 710 -24.55 -26.22 -23.39
CA LEU A 710 -25.12 -25.22 -22.48
C LEU A 710 -26.35 -25.76 -21.75
N GLU A 711 -27.26 -26.45 -22.45
CA GLU A 711 -28.42 -27.10 -21.83
C GLU A 711 -27.99 -28.11 -20.76
N ILE A 712 -26.97 -28.92 -21.07
CA ILE A 712 -26.42 -29.92 -20.14
C ILE A 712 -25.75 -29.26 -18.93
N VAL A 713 -24.98 -28.19 -19.12
CA VAL A 713 -24.26 -27.49 -18.04
C VAL A 713 -25.22 -26.67 -17.16
N ARG A 714 -26.32 -26.13 -17.72
CA ARG A 714 -27.37 -25.45 -16.94
C ARG A 714 -28.06 -26.38 -15.94
N ALA A 715 -28.26 -27.64 -16.31
CA ALA A 715 -28.87 -28.64 -15.44
C ALA A 715 -27.93 -29.15 -14.32
N LYS A 716 -26.64 -28.77 -14.34
CA LYS A 716 -25.65 -29.19 -13.32
C LYS A 716 -25.48 -28.13 -12.24
N THR A 717 -25.58 -28.54 -10.99
CA THR A 717 -25.06 -27.78 -9.85
C THR A 717 -23.54 -27.77 -9.92
N GLY A 718 -22.93 -26.59 -9.86
CA GLY A 718 -21.48 -26.47 -9.94
C GLY A 718 -20.77 -27.12 -8.76
N ASN A 719 -19.53 -27.58 -8.98
CA ASN A 719 -18.70 -28.07 -7.88
C ASN A 719 -18.10 -26.85 -7.15
N PRO A 720 -18.50 -26.57 -5.90
CA PRO A 720 -18.01 -25.40 -5.17
C PRO A 720 -16.51 -25.51 -4.82
N ASN A 721 -15.89 -26.68 -4.95
CA ASN A 721 -14.50 -26.95 -4.54
C ASN A 721 -13.45 -26.62 -5.63
N VAL A 722 -13.74 -25.71 -6.55
CA VAL A 722 -12.80 -25.27 -7.59
C VAL A 722 -12.14 -23.94 -7.20
N ASP A 723 -12.95 -22.96 -6.77
CA ASP A 723 -12.52 -21.66 -6.28
C ASP A 723 -12.51 -21.70 -4.73
N THR A 724 -11.37 -22.13 -4.20
CA THR A 724 -11.20 -22.43 -2.77
C THR A 724 -10.19 -21.49 -2.13
N VAL A 725 -10.45 -21.14 -0.87
CA VAL A 725 -9.50 -20.42 -0.02
C VAL A 725 -8.52 -21.44 0.59
N PRO A 726 -7.21 -21.13 0.72
CA PRO A 726 -6.21 -22.01 1.30
C PRO A 726 -6.64 -22.57 2.66
N ARG A 727 -6.16 -23.78 2.98
CA ARG A 727 -6.63 -24.51 4.19
C ARG A 727 -6.30 -23.80 5.48
N GLN A 728 -5.27 -22.96 5.46
CA GLN A 728 -4.86 -22.08 6.53
C GLN A 728 -6.00 -21.23 7.11
N VAL A 729 -7.01 -20.88 6.32
CA VAL A 729 -8.19 -20.15 6.84
C VAL A 729 -8.93 -20.91 7.95
N TRP A 730 -8.76 -22.23 8.04
CA TRP A 730 -9.31 -23.00 9.15
C TRP A 730 -8.60 -22.75 10.48
N ASP A 731 -7.39 -22.21 10.48
CA ASP A 731 -6.71 -21.77 11.69
C ASP A 731 -7.40 -20.52 12.22
N ASP A 732 -7.62 -19.51 11.38
CA ASP A 732 -8.36 -18.28 11.73
C ASP A 732 -9.79 -18.57 12.20
N VAL A 733 -10.50 -19.46 11.49
CA VAL A 733 -11.85 -19.88 11.91
C VAL A 733 -11.80 -20.57 13.28
N ARG A 734 -10.75 -21.33 13.60
CA ARG A 734 -10.62 -21.99 14.92
C ARG A 734 -10.32 -21.00 16.03
N GLU A 735 -9.47 -20.02 15.77
CA GLU A 735 -9.16 -18.95 16.73
C GLU A 735 -10.44 -18.13 17.04
N LEU A 736 -11.16 -17.69 16.01
CA LEU A 736 -12.43 -16.97 16.16
C LEU A 736 -13.51 -17.76 16.90
N LEU A 737 -13.56 -19.09 16.75
CA LEU A 737 -14.50 -19.92 17.51
C LEU A 737 -14.20 -19.93 19.00
N VAL A 738 -12.91 -19.98 19.36
CA VAL A 738 -12.48 -19.94 20.76
C VAL A 738 -12.79 -18.58 21.37
N GLU A 739 -12.52 -17.49 20.65
CA GLU A 739 -12.81 -16.11 21.08
C GLU A 739 -14.30 -15.87 21.31
N ASN A 740 -15.16 -16.36 20.41
CA ASN A 740 -16.61 -16.23 20.53
C ASN A 740 -17.25 -17.23 21.53
N GLY A 741 -16.45 -18.05 22.21
CA GLY A 741 -16.94 -19.09 23.11
C GLY A 741 -17.80 -20.15 22.41
N MET A 742 -17.68 -20.26 21.09
CA MET A 742 -18.50 -21.13 20.25
C MET A 742 -17.87 -22.51 20.10
N THR A 743 -18.70 -23.54 20.12
CA THR A 743 -18.24 -24.91 19.87
C THR A 743 -18.15 -25.17 18.37
N HIS A 744 -17.27 -26.10 17.95
CA HIS A 744 -17.19 -26.53 16.53
C HIS A 744 -18.52 -27.02 15.93
N ARG A 745 -19.54 -27.30 16.75
CA ARG A 745 -20.86 -27.75 16.31
C ARG A 745 -21.77 -26.60 15.89
N GLU A 746 -21.58 -25.39 16.39
CA GLU A 746 -22.48 -24.26 16.14
C GLU A 746 -22.34 -23.71 14.70
N PRO A 747 -21.13 -23.50 14.14
CA PRO A 747 -20.98 -23.16 12.72
C PRO A 747 -21.42 -24.31 11.82
N ALA A 748 -21.11 -25.55 12.21
CA ALA A 748 -21.55 -26.74 11.46
C ALA A 748 -23.09 -26.85 11.42
N ALA A 749 -23.77 -26.38 12.47
CA ALA A 749 -25.23 -26.30 12.55
C ALA A 749 -25.81 -25.20 11.68
N ALA A 750 -25.24 -23.99 11.71
CA ALA A 750 -25.64 -22.88 10.86
C ALA A 750 -25.42 -23.16 9.36
N LEU A 751 -24.38 -23.93 9.02
CA LEU A 751 -24.07 -24.35 7.65
C LEU A 751 -24.89 -25.55 7.13
N GLY A 752 -25.70 -26.19 7.99
CA GLY A 752 -26.45 -27.41 7.63
C GLY A 752 -25.57 -28.65 7.45
N THR A 753 -24.36 -28.66 8.02
CA THR A 753 -23.32 -29.70 7.85
C THR A 753 -23.07 -30.52 9.12
N GLN A 754 -24.07 -30.59 10.01
CA GLN A 754 -24.02 -31.20 11.35
C GLN A 754 -23.51 -32.65 11.37
N PHE A 755 -23.54 -33.34 10.22
CA PHE A 755 -23.15 -34.75 10.06
C PHE A 755 -21.79 -34.97 9.37
N CYS A 756 -21.06 -33.91 8.98
CA CYS A 756 -19.81 -34.04 8.21
C CYS A 756 -18.55 -34.34 9.06
N GLY A 757 -18.65 -34.31 10.39
CA GLY A 757 -17.54 -34.63 11.31
C GLY A 757 -16.28 -33.78 11.10
N SER A 758 -15.10 -34.34 11.42
CA SER A 758 -13.81 -33.64 11.28
C SER A 758 -13.30 -33.52 9.84
N THR A 759 -13.98 -34.12 8.87
CA THR A 759 -13.58 -34.15 7.45
C THR A 759 -13.69 -32.78 6.79
N MET A 760 -14.58 -31.91 7.28
CA MET A 760 -14.74 -30.54 6.78
C MET A 760 -13.42 -29.74 6.85
N TRP A 761 -12.72 -29.84 7.98
CA TRP A 761 -11.50 -29.10 8.29
C TRP A 761 -10.26 -29.57 7.52
N LYS A 762 -10.36 -30.75 6.86
CA LYS A 762 -9.23 -31.33 6.12
C LYS A 762 -9.07 -30.74 4.71
N HIS A 763 -10.08 -30.06 4.18
CA HIS A 763 -10.09 -29.59 2.80
C HIS A 763 -10.29 -28.08 2.73
N ALA A 764 -9.71 -27.45 1.71
CA ALA A 764 -9.84 -26.01 1.45
C ALA A 764 -11.33 -25.64 1.29
N PRO A 765 -11.86 -24.66 2.04
CA PRO A 765 -13.26 -24.27 1.89
C PRO A 765 -13.52 -23.57 0.58
N SER A 766 -14.73 -23.73 0.05
CA SER A 766 -15.21 -22.85 -1.00
C SER A 766 -15.49 -21.45 -0.45
N ARG A 767 -15.36 -20.43 -1.29
CA ARG A 767 -15.70 -19.04 -0.92
C ARG A 767 -17.12 -18.89 -0.39
N GLN A 768 -18.10 -19.53 -1.02
CA GLN A 768 -19.49 -19.50 -0.56
C GLN A 768 -19.65 -20.09 0.84
N ARG A 769 -18.91 -21.15 1.15
CA ARG A 769 -18.91 -21.73 2.50
C ARG A 769 -18.25 -20.76 3.48
N LEU A 770 -17.10 -20.20 3.11
CA LEU A 770 -16.39 -19.25 3.97
C LEU A 770 -17.24 -18.01 4.26
N GLY A 771 -17.95 -17.46 3.28
CA GLY A 771 -18.83 -16.31 3.47
C GLY A 771 -19.97 -16.60 4.46
N ARG A 772 -20.56 -17.80 4.44
CA ARG A 772 -21.55 -18.20 5.46
C ARG A 772 -20.93 -18.36 6.84
N ILE A 773 -19.66 -18.79 6.93
CA ILE A 773 -18.93 -18.86 8.20
C ILE A 773 -18.64 -17.46 8.72
N ALA A 774 -18.18 -16.56 7.85
CA ALA A 774 -17.93 -15.16 8.17
C ALA A 774 -19.20 -14.48 8.71
N GLU A 775 -20.36 -14.71 8.08
CA GLU A 775 -21.65 -14.19 8.53
C GLU A 775 -22.05 -14.71 9.92
N VAL A 776 -21.80 -15.98 10.22
CA VAL A 776 -22.09 -16.58 11.53
C VAL A 776 -21.13 -16.10 12.61
N LEU A 777 -19.87 -15.88 12.27
CA LEU A 777 -18.82 -15.45 13.20
C LEU A 777 -18.69 -13.92 13.31
N GLY A 778 -19.38 -13.16 12.46
CA GLY A 778 -19.27 -11.70 12.41
C GLY A 778 -17.86 -11.19 12.07
N SER A 779 -17.08 -11.96 11.30
CA SER A 779 -15.68 -11.63 11.00
C SER A 779 -15.53 -10.94 9.65
N GLU A 780 -15.08 -9.68 9.67
CA GLU A 780 -14.76 -8.90 8.46
C GLU A 780 -13.58 -9.53 7.69
N ASP A 781 -12.57 -10.07 8.37
CA ASP A 781 -11.41 -10.69 7.72
C ASP A 781 -11.77 -11.95 6.91
N LEU A 782 -12.64 -12.81 7.47
CA LEU A 782 -13.15 -13.97 6.75
C LEU A 782 -14.07 -13.57 5.59
N GLU A 783 -14.80 -12.46 5.73
CA GLU A 783 -15.63 -11.89 4.66
C GLU A 783 -14.75 -11.39 3.50
N ILE A 784 -13.67 -10.66 3.80
CA ILE A 784 -12.67 -10.22 2.80
C ILE A 784 -12.11 -11.44 2.06
N MET A 785 -11.72 -12.49 2.79
CA MET A 785 -11.21 -13.73 2.17
C MET A 785 -12.24 -14.45 1.30
N ALA A 786 -13.53 -14.33 1.61
CA ALA A 786 -14.59 -14.90 0.81
C ALA A 786 -14.86 -14.11 -0.49
N VAL A 787 -14.79 -12.77 -0.45
CA VAL A 787 -15.31 -11.89 -1.52
C VAL A 787 -14.23 -11.29 -2.43
N ASN A 788 -12.95 -11.34 -2.07
CA ASN A 788 -11.85 -10.70 -2.83
C ASN A 788 -11.69 -11.13 -4.31
N ASP A 789 -10.82 -10.39 -5.01
CA ASP A 789 -10.61 -10.49 -6.46
C ASP A 789 -9.59 -11.53 -6.90
N LEU A 790 -9.11 -12.34 -5.96
CA LEU A 790 -8.05 -13.33 -6.20
C LEU A 790 -8.59 -14.74 -6.38
N LEU A 791 -7.77 -15.57 -7.00
CA LEU A 791 -7.87 -17.02 -7.01
C LEU A 791 -6.55 -17.54 -6.46
N TRP A 792 -6.61 -18.62 -5.69
CA TRP A 792 -5.42 -19.25 -5.11
C TRP A 792 -4.97 -20.42 -5.97
N ASP A 793 -3.92 -20.20 -6.76
CA ASP A 793 -3.41 -21.17 -7.73
C ASP A 793 -2.14 -21.86 -7.22
N GLU A 794 -2.02 -23.15 -7.48
CA GLU A 794 -1.02 -24.02 -6.85
C GLU A 794 0.30 -24.00 -7.64
N VAL A 795 1.43 -23.87 -6.95
CA VAL A 795 2.77 -24.00 -7.51
C VAL A 795 3.01 -25.46 -7.88
N VAL A 796 3.31 -25.73 -9.16
CA VAL A 796 3.56 -27.09 -9.66
C VAL A 796 5.02 -27.34 -10.03
N ALA A 797 5.81 -26.28 -10.25
CA ALA A 797 7.24 -26.41 -10.50
C ALA A 797 7.98 -25.10 -10.16
N ILE A 798 9.20 -25.25 -9.63
CA ILE A 798 10.19 -24.17 -9.46
C ILE A 798 11.50 -24.70 -10.05
N GLU A 799 11.98 -24.07 -11.11
CA GLU A 799 13.13 -24.56 -11.90
C GLU A 799 14.23 -23.48 -11.96
N PRO A 800 15.50 -23.78 -11.65
CA PRO A 800 16.58 -22.82 -11.79
C PRO A 800 16.81 -22.49 -13.28
N MET A 801 16.98 -21.21 -13.58
CA MET A 801 17.10 -20.68 -14.94
C MET A 801 18.47 -20.04 -15.24
N GLY A 802 19.43 -20.21 -14.33
CA GLY A 802 20.75 -19.59 -14.42
C GLY A 802 20.69 -18.10 -14.08
N GLU A 803 21.69 -17.34 -14.53
CA GLU A 803 21.76 -15.90 -14.32
C GLU A 803 21.15 -15.15 -15.50
N GLN A 804 20.31 -14.15 -15.21
CA GLN A 804 19.67 -13.30 -16.23
C GLN A 804 19.66 -11.84 -15.79
N PRO A 805 19.60 -10.88 -16.73
CA PRO A 805 19.29 -9.48 -16.42
C PRO A 805 17.95 -9.39 -15.69
N VAL A 806 17.95 -8.69 -14.56
CA VAL A 806 16.78 -8.52 -13.71
C VAL A 806 16.46 -7.05 -13.49
N PHE A 807 15.17 -6.79 -13.34
CA PHE A 807 14.56 -5.48 -13.22
C PHE A 807 13.73 -5.43 -11.96
N ASP A 808 13.54 -4.21 -11.48
CA ASP A 808 12.61 -3.91 -10.42
C ASP A 808 11.76 -2.70 -10.83
N ALA A 809 10.60 -2.58 -10.21
CA ALA A 809 9.63 -1.54 -10.52
C ALA A 809 9.10 -0.91 -9.23
N THR A 810 8.73 0.37 -9.30
CA THR A 810 8.17 1.10 -8.16
C THR A 810 6.74 1.53 -8.44
N VAL A 811 5.81 0.97 -7.68
CA VAL A 811 4.37 1.33 -7.65
C VAL A 811 4.07 2.04 -6.33
N LEU A 812 3.49 3.24 -6.42
CA LEU A 812 3.14 4.05 -5.24
C LEU A 812 1.92 3.49 -4.51
N GLY A 813 1.89 3.66 -3.19
CA GLY A 813 0.73 3.40 -2.35
C GLY A 813 0.63 1.96 -1.84
N THR A 814 0.42 0.99 -2.73
CA THR A 814 0.20 -0.42 -2.33
C THR A 814 1.42 -1.31 -2.52
N HIS A 815 2.45 -0.80 -3.20
CA HIS A 815 3.73 -1.48 -3.41
C HIS A 815 3.63 -2.87 -4.06
N ASN A 816 2.53 -3.16 -4.79
CA ASN A 816 2.36 -4.41 -5.52
C ASN A 816 1.73 -4.15 -6.90
N PHE A 817 1.80 -5.16 -7.78
CA PHE A 817 1.19 -5.14 -9.10
C PHE A 817 0.95 -6.56 -9.64
N VAL A 818 0.19 -6.68 -10.73
CA VAL A 818 -0.02 -7.96 -11.43
C VAL A 818 0.98 -8.13 -12.58
N ALA A 819 1.75 -9.21 -12.53
CA ALA A 819 2.77 -9.58 -13.52
C ALA A 819 2.58 -11.02 -14.00
N ASN A 820 2.55 -11.25 -15.32
CA ASN A 820 2.26 -12.56 -15.93
C ASN A 820 0.96 -13.22 -15.39
N GLY A 821 0.00 -12.42 -14.92
CA GLY A 821 -1.21 -12.89 -14.25
C GLY A 821 -0.97 -13.45 -12.84
N ILE A 822 0.05 -12.97 -12.11
CA ILE A 822 0.36 -13.33 -10.72
C ILE A 822 0.58 -12.03 -9.94
N ALA A 823 0.11 -11.97 -8.69
CA ALA A 823 0.37 -10.82 -7.82
C ALA A 823 1.81 -10.85 -7.29
N VAL A 824 2.54 -9.74 -7.45
CA VAL A 824 3.95 -9.55 -7.07
C VAL A 824 4.15 -8.23 -6.32
N HIS A 825 5.19 -8.12 -5.49
CA HIS A 825 5.45 -6.95 -4.65
C HIS A 825 6.80 -6.25 -4.95
N ASN A 826 6.89 -4.94 -4.66
CA ASN A 826 8.03 -4.05 -4.85
C ASN A 826 9.02 -4.05 -3.66
N SER A 827 10.07 -3.23 -3.77
CA SER A 827 11.11 -3.02 -2.76
C SER A 827 10.80 -1.96 -1.68
N ILE A 828 11.38 -2.15 -0.47
CA ILE A 828 11.23 -1.41 0.81
C ILE A 828 11.79 0.04 0.79
N GLU A 829 12.64 0.40 -0.17
CA GLU A 829 13.48 1.61 -0.22
C GLU A 829 12.74 2.98 -0.21
N GLN A 830 11.42 3.00 -0.33
CA GLN A 830 10.70 4.21 -0.74
C GLN A 830 10.53 5.26 0.37
N ASP A 831 10.29 4.91 1.63
CA ASP A 831 9.87 5.92 2.63
C ASP A 831 11.00 6.79 3.18
N ALA A 832 12.26 6.33 3.09
CA ALA A 832 13.41 7.11 3.54
C ALA A 832 13.61 8.37 2.67
N ASP A 833 13.84 9.52 3.30
CA ASP A 833 14.22 10.76 2.61
C ASP A 833 15.70 10.77 2.26
N MET A 834 16.53 10.18 3.11
CA MET A 834 17.97 10.08 2.93
C MET A 834 18.46 8.68 3.29
N VAL A 835 19.40 8.17 2.51
CA VAL A 835 20.03 6.87 2.75
C VAL A 835 21.54 7.03 2.71
N ILE A 836 22.20 6.64 3.80
CA ILE A 836 23.64 6.69 3.97
C ILE A 836 24.16 5.25 4.11
N LEU A 837 24.98 4.82 3.16
CA LEU A 837 25.63 3.51 3.17
C LEU A 837 27.06 3.67 3.67
N LEU A 838 27.41 2.94 4.73
CA LEU A 838 28.75 2.98 5.31
C LEU A 838 29.60 1.84 4.73
N HIS A 839 30.75 2.19 4.18
CA HIS A 839 31.73 1.24 3.64
C HIS A 839 33.11 1.45 4.26
N ARG A 840 33.81 0.35 4.53
CA ARG A 840 35.21 0.36 4.98
C ARG A 840 35.96 -0.71 4.24
N GLU A 841 36.95 -0.29 3.46
CA GLU A 841 37.75 -1.21 2.63
C GLU A 841 38.60 -2.13 3.50
N ASP A 842 39.19 -1.57 4.57
CA ASP A 842 40.09 -2.26 5.50
C ASP A 842 39.42 -3.37 6.33
N ALA A 843 38.09 -3.35 6.41
CA ALA A 843 37.30 -4.42 7.02
C ALA A 843 37.27 -5.69 6.16
N TYR A 844 37.45 -5.56 4.84
CA TYR A 844 37.48 -6.67 3.89
C TYR A 844 38.89 -7.03 3.44
N GLU A 845 39.79 -6.05 3.38
CA GLU A 845 41.16 -6.21 2.93
C GLU A 845 42.12 -5.56 3.93
N LYS A 846 42.73 -6.39 4.78
CA LYS A 846 43.58 -5.93 5.90
C LYS A 846 44.83 -5.15 5.47
N GLU A 847 45.26 -5.32 4.23
CA GLU A 847 46.43 -4.64 3.63
C GLU A 847 46.02 -3.47 2.72
N SER A 848 44.75 -3.04 2.76
CA SER A 848 44.27 -1.92 1.94
C SER A 848 45.10 -0.66 2.20
N PRO A 849 45.50 0.09 1.13
CA PRO A 849 46.20 1.36 1.27
C PRO A 849 45.35 2.44 1.95
N ARG A 850 44.03 2.23 2.06
CA ARG A 850 43.06 3.13 2.72
C ARG A 850 42.72 2.68 4.15
N ALA A 851 43.65 1.99 4.82
CA ALA A 851 43.46 1.51 6.19
C ALA A 851 43.10 2.66 7.15
N GLY A 852 42.00 2.50 7.90
CA GLY A 852 41.49 3.55 8.78
C GLY A 852 40.61 4.60 8.09
N GLU A 853 40.33 4.51 6.79
CA GLU A 853 39.31 5.32 6.11
C GLU A 853 37.96 4.60 6.03
N ALA A 854 36.88 5.38 6.00
CA ALA A 854 35.53 4.91 5.75
C ALA A 854 34.81 5.87 4.81
N ASP A 855 33.97 5.31 3.94
CA ASP A 855 33.14 6.08 3.00
C ASP A 855 31.70 6.14 3.54
N LEU A 856 31.18 7.36 3.71
CA LEU A 856 29.77 7.66 3.93
C LEU A 856 29.14 7.95 2.57
N ILE A 857 28.50 6.95 1.96
CA ILE A 857 27.90 7.06 0.63
C ILE A 857 26.44 7.51 0.80
N VAL A 858 26.16 8.79 0.52
CA VAL A 858 24.77 9.31 0.49
C VAL A 858 24.13 8.83 -0.82
N ALA A 859 23.56 7.63 -0.79
CA ALA A 859 23.08 6.92 -1.96
C ALA A 859 21.67 7.34 -2.40
N LYS A 860 20.90 7.96 -1.49
CA LYS A 860 19.60 8.60 -1.78
C LYS A 860 19.48 9.88 -0.98
N HIS A 861 18.99 10.95 -1.60
CA HIS A 861 18.64 12.19 -0.93
C HIS A 861 17.48 12.87 -1.68
N ARG A 862 16.27 12.89 -1.10
CA ARG A 862 15.06 13.42 -1.77
C ARG A 862 15.11 14.93 -1.99
N ASN A 863 15.80 15.66 -1.13
CA ASN A 863 15.79 17.13 -1.07
C ASN A 863 17.14 17.75 -1.41
N GLY A 864 18.10 16.98 -1.94
CA GLY A 864 19.45 17.49 -2.19
C GLY A 864 20.35 16.52 -2.96
N PRO A 865 21.63 16.88 -3.14
CA PRO A 865 22.59 16.07 -3.88
C PRO A 865 23.01 14.81 -3.12
N THR A 866 23.45 13.81 -3.86
CA THR A 866 24.12 12.58 -3.39
C THR A 866 25.62 12.72 -3.58
N ASP A 867 26.42 12.28 -2.60
CA ASP A 867 27.88 12.27 -2.70
C ASP A 867 28.48 11.17 -1.80
N THR A 868 29.77 10.89 -1.96
CA THR A 868 30.54 10.01 -1.07
C THR A 868 31.52 10.83 -0.26
N ILE A 869 31.37 10.80 1.07
CA ILE A 869 32.21 11.55 1.99
C ILE A 869 33.17 10.60 2.69
N THR A 870 34.47 10.85 2.58
CA THR A 870 35.50 10.06 3.25
C THR A 870 35.74 10.59 4.65
N VAL A 871 35.71 9.71 5.65
CA VAL A 871 35.98 10.01 7.06
C VAL A 871 37.03 9.05 7.62
N ALA A 872 37.74 9.45 8.68
CA ALA A 872 38.69 8.58 9.36
C ALA A 872 37.99 7.76 10.46
N PHE A 873 38.15 6.45 10.43
CA PHE A 873 37.67 5.52 11.46
C PHE A 873 38.74 5.22 12.50
N GLN A 874 38.49 5.63 13.74
CA GLN A 874 39.36 5.38 14.89
C GLN A 874 38.72 4.34 15.81
N GLY A 875 38.71 3.08 15.36
CA GLY A 875 38.01 1.98 16.05
C GLY A 875 38.45 1.75 17.50
N HIS A 876 39.70 2.06 17.84
CA HIS A 876 40.22 1.99 19.20
C HIS A 876 39.58 3.01 20.17
N TYR A 877 39.04 4.11 19.65
CA TYR A 877 38.23 5.09 20.39
C TYR A 877 36.73 4.96 20.08
N SER A 878 36.32 3.96 19.29
CA SER A 878 34.95 3.77 18.81
C SER A 878 34.34 5.07 18.25
N ARG A 879 35.02 5.68 17.26
CA ARG A 879 34.53 6.89 16.59
C ARG A 879 34.96 7.03 15.15
N PHE A 880 34.20 7.80 14.39
CA PHE A 880 34.58 8.43 13.13
C PHE A 880 34.90 9.91 13.36
N VAL A 881 35.81 10.47 12.55
CA VAL A 881 36.16 11.89 12.54
C VAL A 881 36.39 12.36 11.12
N ASP A 882 36.24 13.66 10.85
CA ASP A 882 36.62 14.24 9.57
C ASP A 882 38.06 13.91 9.20
N MET A 883 38.31 13.74 7.91
CA MET A 883 39.67 13.72 7.39
C MET A 883 40.32 15.06 7.72
N GLN A 884 41.54 15.04 8.27
CA GLN A 884 42.27 16.28 8.53
C GLN A 884 42.46 17.02 7.20
N ALA A 885 41.99 18.26 7.13
CA ALA A 885 42.25 19.16 6.01
C ALA A 885 43.74 19.51 5.90
#